data_AF-A0A565C352-F1
#
_entry.id   AF-A0A565C352-F1
#
_cell.length_a   1.000
_cell.length_b   1.000
_cell.length_c   1.000
_cell.angle_alpha   90.00
_cell.angle_beta   90.00
_cell.angle_gamma   90.00
#
_symmetry.space_group_name_H-M   'P 1'
#
loop_
_entity.id
_entity.type
_entity.pdbx_description
1 polymer ?
#
loop_
_entity_poly.entity_id
_entity_poly.type
_entity_poly.pdbx_seq_one_letter_code
_entity_poly.pdbx_strand_id
1 'polypeptide(L)'
;MVEVIPKHIKDVWDRWNIRGAIILSLSLQAILICFSPLRKRTPRRVLIMLVWSSYLLADWSANFAVGLISKNQGKDPKPDDPPQDKKLMALWAPFLLLHLGGPDTITAFALEDNALWLRHVFGLVFQAIAGVYVVLQSLPNSLWVIILLVFISGTIKYLERTTALYSASLDKFRDSMIQAPDPGPNYAKLMEEYKAKKEARLPTKIILIDEPDKEHRPKKLVHPSLVLPDEKKESQHLPNALPGGKKVGREKLHDLEIVQYAYKFFNTFKGLVVNLIFSFRERDESLEIFYNLHDSEEALRIIEVELGFLYDALFTKIAVLHTFIGSVSRLVAFGTLLAAFILFLKKPNKGHEFDGADVAVTLTLFIVGIALDIISVILFLFSDWTYAALSSLKDDPDEAVKSWHDKAFDWLLSFRQLHWTTNQKCHQDAHKCTEKCKKPCPKEVVDKCSEGHTHDVLSTNFFLRRWCGSINVFNFLAYATKAEVHRIHDARGSIRRYSWIIISYPFEKVYFIIQTLSGWIAYPISSVHKWISHIVNEKSRKHTWARRTIYPFYFGFISRIPHAIKYVWDFFSDLLDIADTVDMVQKTLFVHGEPMTRELWEFIFKQLKYKSKFGDSPENAKRISLARGEWSLRDNLPESADREKLVHYVSQFDYDQSLLMWHIATELCYQQKDTIAADEHHHSYREFSKIISDYMMYLLILQPGLMSEVAGIGKIRFRDTMAEADKFFHRRHIEDERSVKKASDTILDVKSKIEPMGVKGDRSKSVLFDASRLAKDLADMEKNCDVDKWKILSKVWVELLCHAACHCDSTAHVEQLSRGAELINFVWLLMAHFGLTDQFQINKGDARAKLIIGK
;
A
#
# COMPACT_ATOMS: atom_id res chain seq x y z
N MET A 1 -35.97 23.13 37.58
CA MET A 1 -35.28 22.64 36.38
C MET A 1 -34.15 21.75 36.89
N VAL A 2 -34.24 20.42 36.74
CA VAL A 2 -33.20 19.51 37.23
C VAL A 2 -31.95 19.76 36.40
N GLU A 3 -30.86 20.19 37.02
CA GLU A 3 -29.57 20.29 36.33
C GLU A 3 -29.17 18.87 35.90
N VAL A 4 -29.28 18.60 34.60
CA VAL A 4 -28.99 17.29 33.98
C VAL A 4 -27.51 16.89 34.16
N ILE A 5 -26.65 17.86 34.48
CA ILE A 5 -25.21 17.69 34.66
C ILE A 5 -24.84 18.06 36.11
N PRO A 6 -24.15 17.18 36.86
CA PRO A 6 -23.66 17.49 38.20
C PRO A 6 -22.79 18.76 38.23
N LYS A 7 -23.01 19.64 39.22
CA LYS A 7 -22.28 20.92 39.38
C LYS A 7 -20.76 20.77 39.31
N HIS A 8 -20.21 19.77 39.99
CA HIS A 8 -18.77 19.49 39.94
C HIS A 8 -18.26 19.21 38.51
N ILE A 9 -19.03 18.49 37.69
CA ILE A 9 -18.65 18.18 36.30
C ILE A 9 -18.72 19.47 35.45
N LYS A 10 -19.73 20.30 35.68
CA LYS A 10 -19.88 21.60 35.01
C LYS A 10 -18.73 22.55 35.36
N ASP A 11 -18.36 22.66 36.64
CA ASP A 11 -17.25 23.53 37.08
C ASP A 11 -15.88 23.08 36.58
N VAL A 12 -15.69 21.76 36.40
CA VAL A 12 -14.47 21.21 35.78
C VAL A 12 -14.48 21.51 34.28
N TRP A 13 -15.62 21.29 33.61
CA TRP A 13 -15.79 21.57 32.19
C TRP A 13 -15.56 23.04 31.86
N ASP A 14 -16.17 23.97 32.60
CA ASP A 14 -16.07 25.40 32.33
C ASP A 14 -14.65 25.96 32.56
N ARG A 15 -13.85 25.30 33.43
CA ARG A 15 -12.43 25.63 33.63
C ARG A 15 -11.50 25.06 32.57
N TRP A 16 -11.78 23.85 32.08
CA TRP A 16 -10.86 23.10 31.23
C TRP A 16 -11.29 22.99 29.77
N ASN A 17 -12.50 23.40 29.39
CA ASN A 17 -13.02 23.21 28.03
C ASN A 17 -12.08 23.76 26.93
N ILE A 18 -11.62 25.01 27.04
CA ILE A 18 -10.74 25.64 26.05
C ILE A 18 -9.32 25.07 26.17
N ARG A 19 -8.75 25.07 27.38
CA ARG A 19 -7.40 24.56 27.66
C ARG A 19 -7.25 23.11 27.16
N GLY A 20 -8.20 22.27 27.53
CA GLY A 20 -8.27 20.86 27.14
C GLY A 20 -8.45 20.68 25.63
N ALA A 21 -9.29 21.47 24.97
CA ALA A 21 -9.45 21.40 23.51
C ALA A 21 -8.17 21.77 22.75
N ILE A 22 -7.42 22.78 23.22
CA ILE A 22 -6.15 23.19 22.62
C ILE A 22 -5.06 22.14 22.85
N ILE A 23 -4.95 21.61 24.08
CA ILE A 23 -3.99 20.53 24.41
C ILE A 23 -4.32 19.27 23.60
N LEU A 24 -5.61 18.94 23.44
CA LEU A 24 -6.06 17.83 22.60
C LEU A 24 -5.62 18.04 21.15
N SER A 25 -5.86 19.22 20.60
CA SER A 25 -5.43 19.58 19.24
C SER A 25 -3.92 19.40 19.06
N LEU A 26 -3.10 19.93 19.98
CA LEU A 26 -1.65 19.78 19.98
C LEU A 26 -1.21 18.31 20.09
N SER A 27 -1.87 17.53 20.95
CA SER A 27 -1.57 16.11 21.16
C SER A 27 -1.85 15.29 19.91
N LEU A 28 -2.96 15.57 19.22
CA LEU A 28 -3.30 14.92 17.95
C LEU A 28 -2.23 15.22 16.88
N GLN A 29 -1.71 16.45 16.83
CA GLN A 29 -0.61 16.80 15.93
C GLN A 29 0.66 16.01 16.20
N ALA A 30 1.06 15.93 17.47
CA ALA A 30 2.23 15.18 17.89
C ALA A 30 2.10 13.70 17.54
N ILE A 31 0.91 13.12 17.74
CA ILE A 31 0.61 11.73 17.32
C ILE A 31 0.79 11.59 15.80
N LEU A 32 0.25 12.52 15.01
CA LEU A 32 0.38 12.45 13.56
C LEU A 32 1.86 12.54 13.11
N ILE A 33 2.67 13.41 13.69
CA ILE A 33 4.10 13.53 13.33
C ILE A 33 4.88 12.25 13.67
N CYS A 34 4.66 11.69 14.86
CA CYS A 34 5.41 10.52 15.31
C CYS A 34 4.98 9.23 14.61
N PHE A 35 3.67 9.05 14.35
CA PHE A 35 3.12 7.76 13.90
C PHE A 35 2.76 7.72 12.42
N SER A 36 2.54 8.86 11.74
CA SER A 36 2.21 8.84 10.30
C SER A 36 3.31 8.23 9.43
N PRO A 37 4.62 8.50 9.64
CA PRO A 37 5.68 7.87 8.84
C PRO A 37 5.69 6.34 8.94
N LEU A 38 5.15 5.78 10.02
CA LEU A 38 5.07 4.32 10.22
C LEU A 38 4.00 3.66 9.33
N ARG A 39 3.05 4.42 8.76
CA ARG A 39 2.00 3.90 7.86
C ARG A 39 2.59 3.31 6.57
N LYS A 40 3.69 3.90 6.10
CA LYS A 40 4.52 3.42 4.98
C LYS A 40 5.10 2.02 5.22
N ARG A 41 5.18 1.59 6.48
CA ARG A 41 6.02 0.46 6.90
C ARG A 41 5.23 -0.72 7.45
N THR A 42 3.95 -0.52 7.77
CA THR A 42 3.14 -1.58 8.36
C THR A 42 1.66 -1.48 7.97
N PRO A 43 1.08 -2.55 7.39
CA PRO A 43 -0.35 -2.63 7.11
C PRO A 43 -1.18 -2.94 8.37
N ARG A 44 -0.66 -2.59 9.57
CA ARG A 44 -1.29 -3.00 10.83
C ARG A 44 -2.48 -2.11 11.13
N ARG A 45 -3.67 -2.72 11.17
CA ARG A 45 -4.95 -2.03 11.38
C ARG A 45 -4.96 -1.11 12.60
N VAL A 46 -4.39 -1.52 13.74
CA VAL A 46 -4.39 -0.68 14.97
C VAL A 46 -3.63 0.63 14.78
N LEU A 47 -2.43 0.58 14.18
CA LEU A 47 -1.67 1.80 13.88
C LEU A 47 -2.44 2.66 12.89
N ILE A 48 -2.98 2.05 11.84
CA ILE A 48 -3.76 2.76 10.82
C ILE A 48 -4.99 3.43 11.45
N MET A 49 -5.73 2.74 12.32
CA MET A 49 -6.87 3.29 13.07
C MET A 49 -6.47 4.45 13.98
N LEU A 50 -5.32 4.35 14.67
CA LEU A 50 -4.81 5.43 15.52
C LEU A 50 -4.49 6.68 14.69
N VAL A 51 -3.74 6.52 13.58
CA VAL A 51 -3.40 7.65 12.72
C VAL A 51 -4.65 8.20 12.02
N TRP A 52 -5.56 7.34 11.57
CA TRP A 52 -6.83 7.72 10.95
C TRP A 52 -7.71 8.53 11.90
N SER A 53 -7.89 8.05 13.14
CA SER A 53 -8.67 8.75 14.16
C SER A 53 -8.04 10.09 14.50
N SER A 54 -6.72 10.13 14.67
CA SER A 54 -6.02 11.38 14.94
C SER A 54 -6.12 12.37 13.79
N TYR A 55 -6.07 11.90 12.54
CA TYR A 55 -6.20 12.72 11.34
C TYR A 55 -7.58 13.37 11.25
N LEU A 56 -8.65 12.58 11.46
CA LEU A 56 -10.03 13.10 11.44
C LEU A 56 -10.31 14.06 12.60
N LEU A 57 -9.82 13.75 13.80
CA LEU A 57 -10.05 14.57 14.99
C LEU A 57 -9.21 15.84 15.03
N ALA A 58 -8.06 15.89 14.34
CA ALA A 58 -7.17 17.05 14.37
C ALA A 58 -7.88 18.32 13.88
N ASP A 59 -8.48 18.28 12.70
CA ASP A 59 -9.18 19.45 12.13
C ASP A 59 -10.45 19.79 12.92
N TRP A 60 -11.19 18.77 13.39
CA TRP A 60 -12.39 18.97 14.22
C TRP A 60 -12.06 19.65 15.55
N SER A 61 -11.02 19.19 16.24
CA SER A 61 -10.60 19.72 17.55
C SER A 61 -10.19 21.19 17.47
N ALA A 62 -9.48 21.58 16.42
CA ALA A 62 -9.04 22.96 16.22
C ALA A 62 -10.22 23.88 15.89
N ASN A 63 -11.12 23.47 14.99
CA ASN A 63 -12.33 24.21 14.67
C ASN A 63 -13.23 24.40 15.90
N PHE A 64 -13.41 23.34 16.70
CA PHE A 64 -14.17 23.37 17.95
C PHE A 64 -13.56 24.35 18.96
N ALA A 65 -12.23 24.32 19.14
CA ALA A 65 -11.52 25.22 20.04
C ALA A 65 -11.65 26.69 19.61
N VAL A 66 -11.54 27.01 18.31
CA VAL A 66 -11.74 28.38 17.81
C VAL A 66 -13.17 28.86 18.07
N GLY A 67 -14.17 27.99 17.89
CA GLY A 67 -15.57 28.30 18.20
C GLY A 67 -15.79 28.64 19.68
N LEU A 68 -15.15 27.89 20.59
CA LEU A 68 -15.21 28.16 22.04
C LEU A 68 -14.54 29.49 22.39
N ILE A 69 -13.37 29.78 21.80
CA ILE A 69 -12.65 31.04 22.01
C ILE A 69 -13.51 32.22 21.57
N SER A 70 -14.04 32.18 20.34
CA SER A 70 -14.89 33.23 19.77
C SER A 70 -16.13 33.51 20.64
N LYS A 71 -16.77 32.45 21.16
CA LYS A 71 -17.95 32.57 22.05
C LYS A 71 -17.64 33.24 23.39
N ASN A 72 -16.45 33.00 23.96
CA ASN A 72 -16.10 33.51 25.29
C ASN A 72 -15.47 34.90 25.23
N GLN A 73 -14.88 35.29 24.10
CA GLN A 73 -14.21 36.58 23.95
C GLN A 73 -15.18 37.77 24.00
N GLY A 74 -16.37 37.62 23.42
CA GLY A 74 -17.43 38.63 23.41
C GLY A 74 -18.31 38.71 24.67
N LYS A 75 -18.04 37.93 25.73
CA LYS A 75 -18.83 37.94 26.97
C LYS A 75 -18.11 38.67 28.10
N ASP A 76 -18.78 39.56 28.80
CA ASP A 76 -18.23 40.14 30.03
C ASP A 76 -18.18 39.09 31.15
N PRO A 77 -17.07 39.00 31.90
CA PRO A 77 -16.91 38.01 32.96
C PRO A 77 -17.92 38.26 34.08
N LYS A 78 -18.67 37.21 34.47
CA LYS A 78 -19.55 37.25 35.64
C LYS A 78 -18.77 36.90 36.91
N PRO A 79 -19.19 37.35 38.10
CA PRO A 79 -18.48 37.08 39.36
C PRO A 79 -18.33 35.59 39.73
N ASP A 80 -19.17 34.72 39.19
CA ASP A 80 -19.11 33.26 39.40
C ASP A 80 -18.35 32.50 38.28
N ASP A 81 -17.92 33.19 37.21
CA ASP A 81 -17.20 32.54 36.11
C ASP A 81 -15.71 32.31 36.48
N PRO A 82 -15.12 31.18 36.08
CA PRO A 82 -13.69 30.93 36.30
C PRO A 82 -12.82 31.99 35.61
N PRO A 83 -11.63 32.34 36.16
CA PRO A 83 -10.75 33.32 35.55
C PRO A 83 -10.31 32.84 34.17
N GLN A 84 -10.75 33.53 33.12
CA GLN A 84 -10.37 33.26 31.74
C GLN A 84 -9.67 34.49 31.16
N ASP A 85 -8.41 34.35 30.75
CA ASP A 85 -7.65 35.48 30.22
C ASP A 85 -7.93 35.71 28.73
N LYS A 86 -8.77 36.71 28.45
CA LYS A 86 -9.15 37.09 27.08
C LYS A 86 -7.98 37.47 26.19
N LYS A 87 -6.85 37.95 26.75
CA LYS A 87 -5.67 38.35 25.96
C LYS A 87 -4.88 37.14 25.50
N LEU A 88 -4.73 36.12 26.34
CA LEU A 88 -4.08 34.84 25.99
C LEU A 88 -4.95 33.99 25.07
N MET A 89 -6.27 33.99 25.26
CA MET A 89 -7.19 33.31 24.35
C MET A 89 -7.09 33.85 22.91
N ALA A 90 -6.89 35.16 22.74
CA ALA A 90 -6.62 35.75 21.43
C ALA A 90 -5.33 35.24 20.77
N LEU A 91 -4.31 34.89 21.56
CA LEU A 91 -3.07 34.28 21.08
C LEU A 91 -3.26 32.81 20.68
N TRP A 92 -4.15 32.09 21.34
CA TRP A 92 -4.43 30.69 21.02
C TRP A 92 -5.15 30.49 19.68
N ALA A 93 -5.95 31.45 19.22
CA ALA A 93 -6.63 31.32 17.92
C ALA A 93 -5.63 31.22 16.73
N PRO A 94 -4.58 32.07 16.60
CA PRO A 94 -3.50 31.85 15.64
C PRO A 94 -2.75 30.52 15.79
N PHE A 95 -2.59 29.99 17.02
CA PHE A 95 -1.99 28.66 17.22
C PHE A 95 -2.87 27.54 16.67
N LEU A 96 -4.20 27.67 16.78
CA LEU A 96 -5.12 26.70 16.18
C LEU A 96 -5.06 26.76 14.64
N LEU A 97 -4.82 27.94 14.05
CA LEU A 97 -4.52 28.06 12.62
C LEU A 97 -3.21 27.34 12.25
N LEU A 98 -2.16 27.50 13.07
CA LEU A 98 -0.90 26.75 12.94
C LEU A 98 -1.14 25.23 13.01
N HIS A 99 -2.02 24.78 13.91
CA HIS A 99 -2.39 23.38 14.01
C HIS A 99 -3.16 22.91 12.76
N LEU A 100 -4.10 23.68 12.25
CA LEU A 100 -4.80 23.32 11.02
C LEU A 100 -3.88 23.23 9.79
N GLY A 101 -2.73 23.91 9.83
CA GLY A 101 -1.65 23.70 8.87
C GLY A 101 -1.16 22.25 8.80
N GLY A 102 -1.35 21.45 9.85
CA GLY A 102 -1.04 20.03 9.88
C GLY A 102 0.47 19.72 9.77
N PRO A 103 0.86 18.48 10.08
CA PRO A 103 2.26 18.06 10.01
C PRO A 103 2.76 17.80 8.59
N ASP A 104 4.08 17.84 8.39
CA ASP A 104 4.69 17.62 7.07
C ASP A 104 4.60 16.15 6.62
N THR A 105 4.49 15.23 7.59
CA THR A 105 4.50 13.78 7.38
C THR A 105 3.21 13.22 6.78
N ILE A 106 2.12 13.98 6.82
CA ILE A 106 0.81 13.57 6.30
C ILE A 106 0.00 14.80 5.88
N THR A 107 -0.39 14.85 4.61
CA THR A 107 -1.33 15.85 4.08
C THR A 107 -2.69 15.24 3.82
N ALA A 108 -2.69 14.07 3.19
CA ALA A 108 -3.86 13.27 2.85
C ALA A 108 -3.75 11.89 3.50
N PHE A 109 -4.87 11.39 4.03
CA PHE A 109 -4.95 10.01 4.48
C PHE A 109 -5.20 9.07 3.30
N ALA A 110 -6.07 9.48 2.37
CA ALA A 110 -6.42 8.76 1.15
C ALA A 110 -6.38 9.72 -0.06
N LEU A 111 -6.36 9.19 -1.29
CA LEU A 111 -6.25 10.02 -2.50
C LEU A 111 -7.45 10.96 -2.68
N GLU A 112 -8.63 10.57 -2.18
CA GLU A 112 -9.86 11.36 -2.21
C GLU A 112 -9.73 12.66 -1.41
N ASP A 113 -8.89 12.67 -0.36
CA ASP A 113 -8.63 13.88 0.41
C ASP A 113 -7.93 14.95 -0.45
N ASN A 114 -7.07 14.54 -1.39
CA ASN A 114 -6.41 15.46 -2.32
C ASN A 114 -7.42 16.11 -3.28
N ALA A 115 -8.38 15.34 -3.79
CA ALA A 115 -9.43 15.85 -4.68
C ALA A 115 -10.33 16.91 -3.98
N LEU A 116 -10.41 16.84 -2.64
CA LEU A 116 -11.22 17.73 -1.82
C LEU A 116 -10.46 18.98 -1.31
N TRP A 117 -9.30 19.32 -1.89
CA TRP A 117 -8.47 20.46 -1.49
C TRP A 117 -9.22 21.80 -1.37
N LEU A 118 -10.27 22.03 -2.19
CA LEU A 118 -11.12 23.22 -2.09
C LEU A 118 -11.77 23.38 -0.71
N ARG A 119 -12.14 22.28 -0.04
CA ARG A 119 -12.68 22.31 1.34
C ARG A 119 -11.67 22.89 2.32
N HIS A 120 -10.39 22.57 2.14
CA HIS A 120 -9.32 23.09 2.97
C HIS A 120 -9.06 24.58 2.71
N VAL A 121 -9.18 25.06 1.46
CA VAL A 121 -9.14 26.49 1.12
C VAL A 121 -10.27 27.25 1.83
N PHE A 122 -11.51 26.76 1.73
CA PHE A 122 -12.65 27.38 2.42
C PHE A 122 -12.45 27.38 3.94
N GLY A 123 -11.92 26.29 4.49
CA GLY A 123 -11.54 26.19 5.90
C GLY A 123 -10.52 27.24 6.31
N LEU A 124 -9.46 27.44 5.52
CA LEU A 124 -8.43 28.46 5.74
C LEU A 124 -9.05 29.87 5.77
N VAL A 125 -9.89 30.20 4.79
CA VAL A 125 -10.54 31.51 4.72
C VAL A 125 -11.40 31.76 5.96
N PHE A 126 -12.25 30.80 6.34
CA PHE A 126 -13.10 30.95 7.52
C PHE A 126 -12.29 31.07 8.81
N GLN A 127 -11.22 30.29 8.93
CA GLN A 127 -10.34 30.31 10.11
C GLN A 127 -9.49 31.57 10.20
N ALA A 128 -9.01 32.09 9.08
CA ALA A 128 -8.34 33.38 9.03
C ALA A 128 -9.29 34.51 9.46
N ILE A 129 -10.53 34.51 8.96
CA ILE A 129 -11.56 35.48 9.36
C ILE A 129 -11.88 35.36 10.86
N ALA A 130 -12.09 34.13 11.36
CA ALA A 130 -12.36 33.89 12.78
C ALA A 130 -11.19 34.34 13.66
N GLY A 131 -9.94 34.07 13.25
CA GLY A 131 -8.74 34.53 13.93
C GLY A 131 -8.65 36.06 13.97
N VAL A 132 -8.86 36.73 12.83
CA VAL A 132 -8.89 38.21 12.77
C VAL A 132 -9.99 38.77 13.65
N TYR A 133 -11.19 38.18 13.64
CA TYR A 133 -12.32 38.59 14.47
C TYR A 133 -12.01 38.49 15.97
N VAL A 134 -11.44 37.36 16.40
CA VAL A 134 -10.94 37.13 17.77
C VAL A 134 -9.91 38.20 18.17
N VAL A 135 -8.97 38.52 17.28
CA VAL A 135 -7.95 39.53 17.53
C VAL A 135 -8.56 40.93 17.65
N LEU A 136 -9.50 41.30 16.78
CA LEU A 136 -10.20 42.58 16.82
C LEU A 136 -11.00 42.76 18.12
N GLN A 137 -11.68 41.72 18.59
CA GLN A 137 -12.39 41.76 19.88
C GLN A 137 -11.45 41.89 21.09
N SER A 138 -10.20 41.49 20.96
CA SER A 138 -9.23 41.54 22.05
C SER A 138 -8.55 42.91 22.22
N LEU A 139 -8.79 43.87 21.32
CA LEU A 139 -8.14 45.17 21.36
C LEU A 139 -8.68 46.05 22.50
N PRO A 140 -7.81 46.78 23.24
CA PRO A 140 -6.35 46.83 23.10
C PRO A 140 -5.65 45.63 23.80
N ASN A 141 -4.84 44.88 23.04
CA ASN A 141 -4.11 43.70 23.53
C ASN A 141 -2.60 43.93 23.56
N SER A 142 -1.97 43.73 24.73
CA SER A 142 -0.52 43.87 24.91
C SER A 142 0.31 42.75 24.24
N LEU A 143 -0.34 41.75 23.63
CA LEU A 143 0.29 40.64 22.91
C LEU A 143 0.18 40.75 21.38
N TRP A 144 -0.30 41.87 20.83
CA TRP A 144 -0.65 41.98 19.40
C TRP A 144 0.49 41.64 18.43
N VAL A 145 1.73 42.02 18.73
CA VAL A 145 2.91 41.66 17.91
C VAL A 145 3.15 40.15 17.88
N ILE A 146 3.00 39.47 19.03
CA ILE A 146 3.17 38.02 19.16
C ILE A 146 2.06 37.30 18.39
N ILE A 147 0.82 37.78 18.54
CA ILE A 147 -0.35 37.28 17.81
C ILE A 147 -0.12 37.37 16.30
N LEU A 148 0.35 38.52 15.80
CA LEU A 148 0.62 38.72 14.38
C LEU A 148 1.68 37.75 13.84
N LEU A 149 2.78 37.56 14.56
CA LEU A 149 3.84 36.63 14.16
C LEU A 149 3.35 35.17 14.09
N VAL A 150 2.59 34.72 15.10
CA VAL A 150 2.01 33.37 15.09
C VAL A 150 0.97 33.23 13.98
N PHE A 151 0.19 34.28 13.71
CA PHE A 151 -0.80 34.29 12.63
C PHE A 151 -0.15 34.16 11.25
N ILE A 152 0.97 34.85 11.02
CA ILE A 152 1.77 34.71 9.79
C ILE A 152 2.27 33.27 9.64
N SER A 153 2.91 32.72 10.68
CA SER A 153 3.39 31.33 10.68
C SER A 153 2.26 30.32 10.40
N GLY A 154 1.11 30.49 11.06
CA GLY A 154 -0.06 29.63 10.87
C GLY A 154 -0.65 29.71 9.48
N THR A 155 -0.75 30.91 8.91
CA THR A 155 -1.23 31.12 7.54
C THR A 155 -0.31 30.45 6.53
N ILE A 156 1.02 30.59 6.69
CA ILE A 156 2.00 29.95 5.81
C ILE A 156 1.84 28.42 5.84
N LYS A 157 1.81 27.79 7.02
CA LYS A 157 1.70 26.32 7.13
C LYS A 157 0.40 25.77 6.55
N TYR A 158 -0.69 26.52 6.68
CA TYR A 158 -1.98 26.13 6.09
C TYR A 158 -1.94 26.28 4.57
N LEU A 159 -1.38 27.37 4.03
CA LEU A 159 -1.18 27.51 2.59
C LEU A 159 -0.31 26.38 2.02
N GLU A 160 0.77 25.99 2.71
CA GLU A 160 1.61 24.85 2.33
C GLU A 160 0.81 23.55 2.26
N ARG A 161 -0.03 23.24 3.26
CA ARG A 161 -0.93 22.07 3.22
C ARG A 161 -1.88 22.12 2.03
N THR A 162 -2.45 23.29 1.78
CA THR A 162 -3.43 23.49 0.71
C THR A 162 -2.80 23.31 -0.67
N THR A 163 -1.61 23.88 -0.87
CA THR A 163 -0.83 23.71 -2.11
C THR A 163 -0.41 22.26 -2.30
N ALA A 164 -0.01 21.55 -1.23
CA ALA A 164 0.32 20.13 -1.31
C ALA A 164 -0.89 19.29 -1.75
N LEU A 165 -2.07 19.51 -1.17
CA LEU A 165 -3.30 18.82 -1.58
C LEU A 165 -3.68 19.15 -3.03
N TYR A 166 -3.56 20.43 -3.42
CA TYR A 166 -3.83 20.88 -4.79
C TYR A 166 -2.90 20.19 -5.81
N SER A 167 -1.59 20.20 -5.57
CA SER A 167 -0.60 19.57 -6.45
C SER A 167 -0.73 18.05 -6.50
N ALA A 168 -1.15 17.42 -5.40
CA ALA A 168 -1.36 15.97 -5.29
C ALA A 168 -2.73 15.49 -5.82
N SER A 169 -3.66 16.39 -6.14
CA SER A 169 -4.93 16.04 -6.77
C SER A 169 -4.68 15.46 -8.16
N LEU A 170 -5.18 14.25 -8.46
CA LEU A 170 -4.84 13.52 -9.70
C LEU A 170 -5.01 14.35 -10.98
N ASP A 171 -6.08 15.13 -11.09
CA ASP A 171 -6.30 16.02 -12.24
C ASP A 171 -5.19 17.07 -12.38
N LYS A 172 -4.78 17.69 -11.27
CA LYS A 172 -3.74 18.73 -11.26
C LYS A 172 -2.33 18.17 -11.35
N PHE A 173 -2.12 17.00 -10.75
CA PHE A 173 -0.92 16.21 -10.94
C PHE A 173 -0.74 15.90 -12.44
N ARG A 174 -1.80 15.44 -13.11
CA ARG A 174 -1.83 15.21 -14.57
C ARG A 174 -1.58 16.47 -15.38
N ASP A 175 -2.31 17.56 -15.11
CA ASP A 175 -2.16 18.85 -15.80
C ASP A 175 -0.71 19.35 -15.73
N SER A 176 -0.02 19.15 -14.59
CA SER A 176 1.37 19.60 -14.39
C SER A 176 2.39 18.85 -15.26
N MET A 177 2.02 17.69 -15.81
CA MET A 177 2.89 16.83 -16.61
C MET A 177 2.63 16.95 -18.12
N ILE A 178 1.45 17.43 -18.52
CA ILE A 178 1.11 17.62 -19.92
C ILE A 178 1.86 18.87 -20.41
N GLN A 179 2.89 18.67 -21.23
CA GLN A 179 3.54 19.76 -21.95
C GLN A 179 2.56 20.33 -22.99
N ALA A 180 2.66 21.63 -23.29
CA ALA A 180 1.93 22.21 -24.40
C ALA A 180 2.25 21.40 -25.68
N PRO A 181 1.27 21.12 -26.55
CA PRO A 181 1.49 20.32 -27.74
C PRO A 181 2.53 21.00 -28.63
N ASP A 182 3.76 20.48 -28.64
CA ASP A 182 4.83 20.86 -29.55
C ASP A 182 4.90 19.82 -30.67
N PRO A 183 4.46 20.13 -31.89
CA PRO A 183 4.52 19.19 -33.00
C PRO A 183 5.96 18.94 -33.49
N GLY A 184 6.95 19.59 -32.88
CA GLY A 184 8.36 19.43 -33.14
C GLY A 184 8.84 20.25 -34.34
N PRO A 185 10.15 20.53 -34.44
CA PRO A 185 10.73 21.36 -35.51
C PRO A 185 10.44 20.81 -36.91
N ASN A 186 10.38 19.49 -37.06
CA ASN A 186 10.17 18.82 -38.33
C ASN A 186 8.74 19.02 -38.87
N TYR A 187 7.71 18.98 -38.02
CA TYR A 187 6.34 19.26 -38.44
C TYR A 187 6.14 20.72 -38.78
N ALA A 188 6.67 21.64 -37.96
CA ALA A 188 6.60 23.07 -38.23
C ALA A 188 7.21 23.41 -39.60
N LYS A 189 8.42 22.88 -39.87
CA LYS A 189 9.10 23.03 -41.17
C LYS A 189 8.33 22.36 -42.31
N LEU A 190 7.78 21.16 -42.11
CA LEU A 190 6.97 20.47 -43.11
C LEU A 190 5.69 21.27 -43.45
N MET A 191 5.04 21.85 -42.46
CA MET A 191 3.83 22.64 -42.65
C MET A 191 4.11 23.96 -43.35
N GLU A 192 5.26 24.59 -43.07
CA GLU A 192 5.75 25.73 -43.87
C GLU A 192 6.01 25.33 -45.32
N GLU A 193 6.70 24.21 -45.57
CA GLU A 193 6.93 23.71 -46.92
C GLU A 193 5.63 23.34 -47.65
N TYR A 194 4.66 22.74 -46.94
CA TYR A 194 3.35 22.41 -47.48
C TYR A 194 2.58 23.68 -47.86
N LYS A 195 2.59 24.68 -46.97
CA LYS A 195 1.93 25.97 -47.20
C LYS A 195 2.52 26.68 -48.42
N ALA A 196 3.85 26.75 -48.52
CA ALA A 196 4.54 27.34 -49.67
C ALA A 196 4.20 26.61 -50.99
N LYS A 197 4.19 25.27 -50.99
CA LYS A 197 3.84 24.48 -52.18
C LYS A 197 2.36 24.61 -52.57
N LYS A 198 1.46 24.77 -51.60
CA LYS A 198 0.03 25.02 -51.83
C LYS A 198 -0.22 26.41 -52.41
N GLU A 199 0.47 27.43 -51.90
CA GLU A 199 0.43 28.80 -52.45
C GLU A 199 0.95 28.84 -53.90
N ALA A 200 1.97 28.03 -54.22
CA ALA A 200 2.48 27.84 -55.58
C ALA A 200 1.61 26.95 -56.49
N ARG A 201 0.44 26.49 -56.04
CA ARG A 201 -0.50 25.60 -56.77
C ARG A 201 0.12 24.29 -57.27
N LEU A 202 1.10 23.75 -56.55
CA LEU A 202 1.70 22.45 -56.89
C LEU A 202 0.83 21.29 -56.39
N PRO A 203 0.59 20.24 -57.19
CA PRO A 203 -0.08 19.03 -56.71
C PRO A 203 0.81 18.38 -55.66
N THR A 204 0.40 18.39 -54.39
CA THR A 204 1.20 17.88 -53.27
C THR A 204 0.52 16.67 -52.64
N LYS A 205 1.28 15.60 -52.41
CA LYS A 205 0.87 14.42 -51.64
C LYS A 205 1.81 14.25 -50.44
N ILE A 206 1.23 13.99 -49.28
CA ILE A 206 1.99 13.65 -48.07
C ILE A 206 2.12 12.12 -48.04
N ILE A 207 3.35 11.62 -48.00
CA ILE A 207 3.63 10.19 -47.83
C ILE A 207 4.40 10.00 -46.53
N LEU A 208 4.01 8.98 -45.76
CA LEU A 208 4.66 8.59 -44.52
C LEU A 208 5.82 7.63 -44.86
N ILE A 209 7.03 7.97 -44.42
CA ILE A 209 8.24 7.14 -44.60
C ILE A 209 8.74 6.73 -43.22
N ASP A 210 8.98 5.44 -43.00
CA ASP A 210 9.59 4.94 -41.76
C ASP A 210 11.03 5.50 -41.59
N GLU A 211 11.39 5.93 -40.38
CA GLU A 211 12.74 6.46 -40.13
C GLU A 211 13.85 5.38 -40.21
N PRO A 212 15.00 5.68 -40.84
CA PRO A 212 16.19 4.85 -40.74
C PRO A 212 17.02 5.22 -39.49
N ASP A 213 17.26 4.18 -38.69
CA ASP A 213 18.26 3.93 -37.64
C ASP A 213 18.82 4.99 -36.66
N LYS A 214 18.78 4.52 -35.41
CA LYS A 214 19.42 4.81 -34.10
C LYS A 214 20.69 5.70 -33.97
N GLU A 215 21.35 6.16 -35.03
CA GLU A 215 22.73 6.70 -34.93
C GLU A 215 22.86 8.15 -34.44
N HIS A 216 21.79 8.95 -34.42
CA HIS A 216 21.85 10.38 -34.05
C HIS A 216 21.10 10.73 -32.75
N ARG A 217 20.92 9.76 -31.84
CA ARG A 217 20.35 10.06 -30.51
C ARG A 217 21.34 10.83 -29.62
N PRO A 218 20.90 11.85 -28.85
CA PRO A 218 21.73 12.49 -27.83
C PRO A 218 22.25 11.47 -26.81
N LYS A 219 23.37 11.80 -26.12
CA LYS A 219 24.12 10.89 -25.23
C LYS A 219 23.18 10.05 -24.35
N LYS A 220 23.26 8.73 -24.53
CA LYS A 220 22.53 7.73 -23.76
C LYS A 220 23.10 7.74 -22.34
N LEU A 221 22.22 7.66 -21.33
CA LEU A 221 22.67 7.50 -19.96
C LEU A 221 23.10 6.04 -19.78
N VAL A 222 24.42 5.79 -19.76
CA VAL A 222 24.99 4.45 -19.77
C VAL A 222 25.28 4.00 -18.33
N HIS A 223 25.01 2.74 -18.02
CA HIS A 223 25.35 2.17 -16.71
C HIS A 223 26.86 2.27 -16.46
N PRO A 224 27.34 2.61 -15.24
CA PRO A 224 28.78 2.78 -14.94
C PRO A 224 29.67 1.61 -15.33
N SER A 225 29.15 0.38 -15.31
CA SER A 225 29.87 -0.84 -15.74
C SER A 225 30.18 -0.89 -17.25
N LEU A 226 29.51 -0.08 -18.07
CA LEU A 226 29.65 -0.04 -19.52
C LEU A 226 30.49 1.15 -20.02
N VAL A 227 30.87 2.08 -19.15
CA VAL A 227 31.72 3.23 -19.50
C VAL A 227 33.16 2.76 -19.66
N LEU A 228 33.73 2.96 -20.85
CA LEU A 228 35.16 2.77 -21.10
C LEU A 228 35.91 4.00 -20.56
N PRO A 229 37.06 3.84 -19.88
CA PRO A 229 37.88 5.00 -19.53
C PRO A 229 38.29 5.74 -20.81
N ASP A 230 38.04 7.04 -20.88
CA ASP A 230 38.53 7.88 -21.98
C ASP A 230 40.06 7.74 -22.07
N GLU A 231 40.56 7.20 -23.18
CA GLU A 231 41.98 7.24 -23.51
C GLU A 231 42.41 8.70 -23.59
N LYS A 232 43.14 9.16 -22.57
CA LYS A 232 43.77 10.48 -22.55
C LYS A 232 44.62 10.66 -23.82
N LYS A 233 44.31 11.72 -24.55
CA LYS A 233 45.10 12.23 -25.69
C LYS A 233 46.57 12.51 -25.30
N GLU A 234 47.46 12.17 -26.24
CA GLU A 234 48.90 12.53 -26.38
C GLU A 234 49.87 11.90 -25.36
N SER A 235 50.90 11.10 -25.71
CA SER A 235 51.89 11.26 -26.80
C SER A 235 52.66 9.96 -27.07
N GLN A 236 52.92 9.69 -28.37
CA GLN A 236 54.05 8.99 -29.03
C GLN A 236 54.91 7.90 -28.32
N HIS A 237 55.06 6.80 -29.07
CA HIS A 237 56.07 5.70 -29.05
C HIS A 237 55.87 4.51 -28.09
N LEU A 238 55.30 3.41 -28.61
CA LEU A 238 55.98 2.13 -28.94
C LEU A 238 54.91 1.01 -29.14
N PRO A 239 54.99 0.13 -30.16
CA PRO A 239 53.99 -0.93 -30.34
C PRO A 239 54.39 -2.17 -29.54
N ASN A 240 53.46 -2.68 -28.73
CA ASN A 240 53.13 -4.11 -28.56
C ASN A 240 52.20 -4.29 -27.35
N ALA A 241 50.91 -4.49 -27.60
CA ALA A 241 49.98 -5.02 -26.61
C ALA A 241 49.12 -6.13 -27.24
N LEU A 242 49.12 -7.28 -26.56
CA LEU A 242 48.34 -8.48 -26.88
C LEU A 242 46.82 -8.23 -26.78
N PRO A 243 45.98 -8.99 -27.52
CA PRO A 243 44.53 -8.85 -27.43
C PRO A 243 44.02 -9.59 -26.18
N GLY A 244 43.65 -8.83 -25.15
CA GLY A 244 43.12 -9.38 -23.91
C GLY A 244 42.75 -8.33 -22.86
N GLY A 245 42.19 -7.20 -23.28
CA GLY A 245 41.73 -6.16 -22.36
C GLY A 245 40.42 -6.56 -21.68
N LYS A 246 40.48 -7.01 -20.43
CA LYS A 246 39.31 -7.04 -19.54
C LYS A 246 38.80 -5.60 -19.36
N LYS A 247 37.51 -5.38 -19.61
CA LYS A 247 36.81 -4.11 -19.31
C LYS A 247 36.90 -3.85 -17.80
N VAL A 248 37.44 -2.69 -17.40
CA VAL A 248 37.55 -2.28 -15.99
C VAL A 248 36.54 -1.15 -15.74
N GLY A 249 35.27 -1.52 -15.57
CA GLY A 249 34.21 -0.63 -15.06
C GLY A 249 33.78 -1.07 -13.66
N ARG A 250 33.15 -0.19 -12.87
CA ARG A 250 32.67 -0.54 -11.51
C ARG A 250 31.43 -1.45 -11.62
N GLU A 251 31.42 -2.54 -10.85
CA GLU A 251 30.35 -3.56 -10.92
C GLU A 251 29.10 -3.24 -10.07
N LYS A 252 29.22 -2.38 -9.03
CA LYS A 252 28.11 -2.03 -8.12
C LYS A 252 27.86 -0.53 -8.05
N LEU A 253 26.59 -0.16 -7.93
CA LEU A 253 26.15 1.23 -7.75
C LEU A 253 26.34 1.71 -6.30
N HIS A 254 26.67 2.99 -6.13
CA HIS A 254 26.64 3.64 -4.81
C HIS A 254 25.20 3.90 -4.34
N ASP A 255 25.02 4.07 -3.03
CA ASP A 255 23.70 4.29 -2.45
C ASP A 255 23.11 5.64 -2.88
N LEU A 256 23.98 6.64 -3.07
CA LEU A 256 23.60 7.93 -3.65
C LEU A 256 23.15 7.82 -5.12
N GLU A 257 23.86 7.01 -5.94
CA GLU A 257 23.50 6.79 -7.35
C GLU A 257 22.14 6.09 -7.46
N ILE A 258 21.84 5.13 -6.59
CA ILE A 258 20.52 4.46 -6.51
C ILE A 258 19.40 5.49 -6.29
N VAL A 259 19.58 6.42 -5.35
CA VAL A 259 18.58 7.48 -5.09
C VAL A 259 18.43 8.41 -6.29
N GLN A 260 19.52 8.75 -6.98
CA GLN A 260 19.49 9.60 -8.16
C GLN A 260 18.80 8.92 -9.35
N TYR A 261 19.10 7.65 -9.61
CA TYR A 261 18.38 6.84 -10.61
C TYR A 261 16.89 6.78 -10.26
N ALA A 262 16.56 6.47 -9.01
CA ALA A 262 15.18 6.43 -8.54
C ALA A 262 14.45 7.77 -8.70
N TYR A 263 15.12 8.91 -8.48
CA TYR A 263 14.51 10.23 -8.70
C TYR A 263 14.30 10.55 -10.19
N LYS A 264 15.25 10.15 -11.06
CA LYS A 264 15.09 10.25 -12.52
C LYS A 264 13.89 9.42 -12.97
N PHE A 265 13.84 8.15 -12.56
CA PHE A 265 12.77 7.24 -12.94
C PHE A 265 11.43 7.62 -12.34
N PHE A 266 11.38 8.10 -11.10
CA PHE A 266 10.17 8.70 -10.53
C PHE A 266 9.63 9.81 -11.43
N ASN A 267 10.49 10.72 -11.91
CA ASN A 267 10.05 11.79 -12.80
C ASN A 267 9.61 11.30 -14.18
N THR A 268 10.17 10.18 -14.66
CA THR A 268 9.71 9.48 -15.85
C THR A 268 8.37 8.82 -15.60
N PHE A 269 8.26 7.90 -14.65
CA PHE A 269 7.12 7.00 -14.47
C PHE A 269 5.99 7.54 -13.59
N LYS A 270 6.13 8.70 -12.95
CA LYS A 270 5.01 9.34 -12.22
C LYS A 270 3.77 9.58 -13.09
N GLY A 271 3.92 9.66 -14.42
CA GLY A 271 2.80 9.69 -15.36
C GLY A 271 1.93 8.42 -15.35
N LEU A 272 2.45 7.26 -14.89
CA LEU A 272 1.73 5.98 -14.86
C LEU A 272 0.53 6.10 -13.92
N VAL A 273 0.66 6.91 -12.84
CA VAL A 273 -0.38 7.18 -11.84
C VAL A 273 -1.62 7.82 -12.44
N VAL A 274 -1.46 8.58 -13.51
CA VAL A 274 -2.55 9.30 -14.19
C VAL A 274 -2.78 8.76 -15.60
N ASN A 275 -2.32 7.54 -15.88
CA ASN A 275 -2.46 6.83 -17.15
C ASN A 275 -1.97 7.66 -18.35
N LEU A 276 -0.86 8.39 -18.18
CA LEU A 276 -0.20 9.09 -19.29
C LEU A 276 0.61 8.10 -20.13
N ILE A 277 0.61 8.36 -21.44
CA ILE A 277 1.36 7.56 -22.42
C ILE A 277 2.82 8.01 -22.43
N PHE A 278 3.74 7.06 -22.36
CA PHE A 278 5.18 7.34 -22.33
C PHE A 278 5.83 7.33 -23.71
N SER A 279 6.94 8.06 -23.83
CA SER A 279 7.79 8.00 -25.01
C SER A 279 8.61 6.71 -25.05
N PHE A 280 8.86 6.17 -26.25
CA PHE A 280 9.78 5.02 -26.40
C PHE A 280 11.20 5.33 -25.94
N ARG A 281 11.61 6.60 -25.98
CA ARG A 281 12.93 7.02 -25.52
C ARG A 281 13.09 6.76 -24.02
N GLU A 282 12.14 7.21 -23.22
CA GLU A 282 12.14 7.02 -21.76
C GLU A 282 12.10 5.53 -21.39
N ARG A 283 11.31 4.74 -22.13
CA ARG A 283 11.29 3.27 -22.04
C ARG A 283 12.65 2.66 -22.32
N ASP A 284 13.27 3.00 -23.45
CA ASP A 284 14.55 2.44 -23.89
C ASP A 284 15.69 2.77 -22.91
N GLU A 285 15.69 3.99 -22.35
CA GLU A 285 16.67 4.42 -21.34
C GLU A 285 16.54 3.60 -20.05
N SER A 286 15.31 3.43 -19.53
CA SER A 286 15.07 2.61 -18.34
C SER A 286 15.40 1.14 -18.57
N LEU A 287 14.98 0.60 -19.72
CA LEU A 287 15.20 -0.80 -20.07
C LEU A 287 16.68 -1.12 -20.16
N GLU A 288 17.50 -0.25 -20.77
CA GLU A 288 18.94 -0.46 -20.83
C GLU A 288 19.59 -0.50 -19.45
N ILE A 289 19.23 0.44 -18.56
CA ILE A 289 19.81 0.49 -17.21
C ILE A 289 19.45 -0.80 -16.45
N PHE A 290 18.18 -1.17 -16.41
CA PHE A 290 17.71 -2.37 -15.71
C PHE A 290 18.25 -3.68 -16.32
N TYR A 291 18.49 -3.71 -17.63
CA TYR A 291 19.11 -4.85 -18.29
C TYR A 291 20.58 -5.02 -17.92
N ASN A 292 21.28 -3.92 -17.64
CA ASN A 292 22.71 -3.89 -17.31
C ASN A 292 23.01 -3.89 -15.81
N LEU A 293 21.99 -3.83 -14.94
CA LEU A 293 22.16 -4.05 -13.50
C LEU A 293 22.79 -5.42 -13.23
N HIS A 294 23.79 -5.43 -12.35
CA HIS A 294 24.52 -6.64 -11.99
C HIS A 294 23.72 -7.51 -11.02
N ASP A 295 23.02 -6.86 -10.08
CA ASP A 295 22.25 -7.53 -9.02
C ASP A 295 20.76 -7.16 -9.09
N SER A 296 19.90 -8.15 -8.86
CA SER A 296 18.46 -7.94 -8.69
C SER A 296 18.13 -7.10 -7.45
N GLU A 297 19.02 -7.09 -6.44
CA GLU A 297 18.87 -6.25 -5.26
C GLU A 297 18.95 -4.74 -5.60
N GLU A 298 19.84 -4.34 -6.51
CA GLU A 298 19.93 -2.94 -6.95
C GLU A 298 18.61 -2.48 -7.57
N ALA A 299 17.98 -3.33 -8.39
CA ALA A 299 16.67 -3.06 -8.97
C ALA A 299 15.59 -2.91 -7.89
N LEU A 300 15.59 -3.78 -6.87
CA LEU A 300 14.65 -3.68 -5.75
C LEU A 300 14.79 -2.35 -5.02
N ARG A 301 16.04 -1.92 -4.76
CA ARG A 301 16.34 -0.68 -4.05
C ARG A 301 15.94 0.56 -4.84
N ILE A 302 16.18 0.58 -6.15
CA ILE A 302 15.74 1.68 -7.04
C ILE A 302 14.22 1.81 -6.99
N ILE A 303 13.50 0.71 -7.22
CA ILE A 303 12.03 0.69 -7.20
C ILE A 303 11.47 1.10 -5.84
N GLU A 304 12.10 0.67 -4.75
CA GLU A 304 11.66 1.03 -3.40
C GLU A 304 11.74 2.54 -3.15
N VAL A 305 12.85 3.16 -3.54
CA VAL A 305 13.04 4.62 -3.40
C VAL A 305 12.10 5.37 -4.33
N GLU A 306 11.84 4.85 -5.54
CA GLU A 306 10.88 5.41 -6.48
C GLU A 306 9.45 5.42 -5.92
N LEU A 307 8.99 4.31 -5.33
CA LEU A 307 7.71 4.25 -4.62
C LEU A 307 7.68 5.22 -3.42
N GLY A 308 8.83 5.44 -2.77
CA GLY A 308 9.00 6.45 -1.72
C GLY A 308 8.75 7.87 -2.23
N PHE A 309 9.34 8.24 -3.37
CA PHE A 309 9.09 9.53 -4.03
C PHE A 309 7.62 9.68 -4.43
N LEU A 310 7.01 8.62 -4.95
CA LEU A 310 5.60 8.61 -5.35
C LEU A 310 4.65 8.83 -4.17
N TYR A 311 4.91 8.16 -3.05
CA TYR A 311 4.16 8.40 -1.83
C TYR A 311 4.34 9.84 -1.35
N ASP A 312 5.58 10.35 -1.33
CA ASP A 312 5.87 11.69 -0.79
C ASP A 312 5.22 12.79 -1.64
N ALA A 313 5.10 12.58 -2.95
CA ALA A 313 4.41 13.49 -3.86
C ALA A 313 2.89 13.55 -3.61
N LEU A 314 2.27 12.46 -3.14
CA LEU A 314 0.81 12.34 -3.10
C LEU A 314 0.21 12.38 -1.69
N PHE A 315 0.96 11.99 -0.66
CA PHE A 315 0.45 11.88 0.72
C PHE A 315 1.17 12.79 1.73
N THR A 316 2.18 13.55 1.31
CA THR A 316 2.96 14.43 2.21
C THR A 316 3.16 15.82 1.65
N LYS A 317 3.69 16.74 2.47
CA LYS A 317 4.10 18.07 2.01
C LYS A 317 5.48 18.07 1.33
N ILE A 318 6.23 16.97 1.42
CA ILE A 318 7.67 16.92 1.12
C ILE A 318 7.96 17.42 -0.30
N ALA A 319 7.21 16.96 -1.31
CA ALA A 319 7.41 17.40 -2.69
C ALA A 319 7.24 18.91 -2.89
N VAL A 320 6.28 19.55 -2.21
CA VAL A 320 6.07 21.00 -2.29
C VAL A 320 7.13 21.77 -1.49
N LEU A 321 7.55 21.22 -0.34
CA LEU A 321 8.56 21.86 0.52
C LEU A 321 9.95 21.92 -0.13
N HIS A 322 10.28 20.97 -1.01
CA HIS A 322 11.53 20.97 -1.78
C HIS A 322 11.53 21.96 -2.97
N THR A 323 10.42 22.67 -3.21
CA THR A 323 10.44 23.82 -4.14
C THR A 323 11.14 25.02 -3.50
N PHE A 324 11.71 25.91 -4.32
CA PHE A 324 12.34 27.14 -3.84
C PHE A 324 11.40 27.98 -2.94
N ILE A 325 10.14 28.12 -3.37
CA ILE A 325 9.11 28.87 -2.62
C ILE A 325 8.81 28.19 -1.29
N GLY A 326 8.64 26.85 -1.28
CA GLY A 326 8.38 26.07 -0.06
C GLY A 326 9.55 26.10 0.95
N SER A 327 10.79 26.10 0.47
CA SER A 327 11.97 26.21 1.34
C SER A 327 12.07 27.58 2.01
N VAL A 328 11.78 28.66 1.28
CA VAL A 328 11.76 30.02 1.85
C VAL A 328 10.59 30.18 2.84
N SER A 329 9.39 29.70 2.49
CA SER A 329 8.21 29.80 3.36
C SER A 329 8.43 29.11 4.70
N ARG A 330 9.09 27.94 4.71
CA ARG A 330 9.48 27.21 5.92
C ARG A 330 10.40 27.99 6.84
N LEU A 331 11.44 28.63 6.28
CA LEU A 331 12.38 29.45 7.06
C LEU A 331 11.66 30.66 7.69
N VAL A 332 10.76 31.29 6.95
CA VAL A 332 9.94 32.40 7.44
C VAL A 332 8.98 31.92 8.55
N ALA A 333 8.28 30.81 8.35
CA ALA A 333 7.33 30.26 9.33
C ALA A 333 8.02 29.86 10.64
N PHE A 334 9.19 29.22 10.58
CA PHE A 334 9.98 28.87 11.75
C PHE A 334 10.56 30.11 12.45
N GLY A 335 11.13 31.05 11.68
CA GLY A 335 11.72 32.27 12.22
C GLY A 335 10.69 33.15 12.93
N THR A 336 9.49 33.29 12.36
CA THR A 336 8.38 34.05 12.99
C THR A 336 7.86 33.39 14.27
N LEU A 337 7.73 32.06 14.30
CA LEU A 337 7.34 31.33 15.51
C LEU A 337 8.38 31.45 16.63
N LEU A 338 9.67 31.31 16.28
CA LEU A 338 10.77 31.46 17.23
C LEU A 338 10.86 32.89 17.78
N ALA A 339 10.70 33.91 16.92
CA ALA A 339 10.64 35.30 17.34
C ALA A 339 9.47 35.57 18.29
N ALA A 340 8.28 35.03 17.98
CA ALA A 340 7.10 35.11 18.85
C ALA A 340 7.36 34.49 20.22
N PHE A 341 8.03 33.34 20.29
CA PHE A 341 8.41 32.70 21.55
C PHE A 341 9.38 33.55 22.36
N ILE A 342 10.43 34.10 21.73
CA ILE A 342 11.41 34.97 22.41
C ILE A 342 10.73 36.24 22.95
N LEU A 343 9.85 36.87 22.17
CA LEU A 343 9.08 38.03 22.62
C LEU A 343 8.15 37.68 23.79
N PHE A 344 7.48 36.52 23.72
CA PHE A 344 6.66 36.02 24.83
C PHE A 344 7.52 35.79 26.07
N LEU A 345 8.72 35.20 25.95
CA LEU A 345 9.65 34.99 27.07
C LEU A 345 10.14 36.30 27.70
N LYS A 346 10.45 37.32 26.89
CA LYS A 346 10.96 38.62 27.35
C LYS A 346 9.92 39.53 28.00
N LYS A 347 8.62 39.23 27.89
CA LYS A 347 7.57 40.06 28.48
C LYS A 347 7.69 40.12 30.02
N PRO A 348 7.79 41.31 30.64
CA PRO A 348 7.85 41.42 32.11
C PRO A 348 6.49 41.12 32.76
N ASN A 349 6.51 40.76 34.06
CA ASN A 349 5.32 40.61 34.93
C ASN A 349 4.24 39.58 34.51
N LYS A 350 4.59 38.59 33.69
CA LYS A 350 3.64 37.56 33.22
C LYS A 350 2.93 36.78 34.32
N GLY A 351 3.58 36.51 35.45
CA GLY A 351 2.99 35.79 36.58
C GLY A 351 2.00 36.61 37.42
N HIS A 352 1.97 37.94 37.23
CA HIS A 352 1.02 38.84 37.89
C HIS A 352 -0.11 39.30 36.95
N GLU A 353 0.14 39.41 35.63
CA GLU A 353 -0.87 39.84 34.64
C GLU A 353 -1.79 38.69 34.19
N PHE A 354 -1.31 37.45 34.22
CA PHE A 354 -1.99 36.30 33.61
C PHE A 354 -2.15 35.13 34.59
N ASP A 355 -3.18 34.31 34.39
CA ASP A 355 -3.36 33.07 35.16
C ASP A 355 -2.22 32.08 34.90
N GLY A 356 -1.70 31.47 35.97
CA GLY A 356 -0.53 30.60 35.89
C GLY A 356 -0.73 29.38 34.98
N ALA A 357 -1.96 28.84 34.92
CA ALA A 357 -2.28 27.72 34.05
C ALA A 357 -2.31 28.13 32.56
N ASP A 358 -2.84 29.32 32.23
CA ASP A 358 -2.87 29.82 30.85
C ASP A 358 -1.45 30.12 30.33
N VAL A 359 -0.57 30.62 31.21
CA VAL A 359 0.86 30.79 30.90
C VAL A 359 1.52 29.45 30.63
N ALA A 360 1.26 28.43 31.47
CA ALA A 360 1.82 27.09 31.29
C ALA A 360 1.36 26.44 29.96
N VAL A 361 0.08 26.56 29.61
CA VAL A 361 -0.46 26.09 28.33
C VAL A 361 0.22 26.79 27.15
N THR A 362 0.38 28.10 27.23
CA THR A 362 1.02 28.88 26.16
C THR A 362 2.50 28.54 25.97
N LEU A 363 3.23 28.37 27.08
CA LEU A 363 4.61 27.89 27.02
C LEU A 363 4.68 26.49 26.39
N THR A 364 3.75 25.61 26.74
CA THR A 364 3.66 24.26 26.16
C THR A 364 3.42 24.32 24.64
N LEU A 365 2.52 25.20 24.17
CA LEU A 365 2.25 25.39 22.74
C LEU A 365 3.51 25.83 21.97
N PHE A 366 4.26 26.80 22.50
CA PHE A 366 5.50 27.25 21.86
C PHE A 366 6.58 26.17 21.87
N ILE A 367 6.83 25.54 23.03
CA ILE A 367 7.90 24.52 23.17
C ILE A 367 7.61 23.33 22.24
N VAL A 368 6.39 22.79 22.28
CA VAL A 368 6.01 21.67 21.43
C VAL A 368 5.97 22.11 19.97
N GLY A 369 5.40 23.26 19.64
CA GLY A 369 5.37 23.77 18.26
C GLY A 369 6.77 23.91 17.64
N ILE A 370 7.72 24.48 18.38
CA ILE A 370 9.13 24.58 17.95
C ILE A 370 9.77 23.19 17.84
N ALA A 371 9.52 22.28 18.80
CA ALA A 371 10.04 20.92 18.75
C ALA A 371 9.53 20.16 17.51
N LEU A 372 8.24 20.30 17.17
CA LEU A 372 7.63 19.71 15.99
C LEU A 372 8.24 20.28 14.69
N ASP A 373 8.55 21.58 14.65
CA ASP A 373 9.23 22.19 13.51
C ASP A 373 10.68 21.73 13.37
N ILE A 374 11.41 21.59 14.49
CA ILE A 374 12.76 21.03 14.49
C ILE A 374 12.75 19.58 13.98
N ILE A 375 11.83 18.74 14.46
CA ILE A 375 11.65 17.37 13.97
C ILE A 375 11.39 17.39 12.46
N SER A 376 10.54 18.30 11.99
CA SER A 376 10.19 18.37 10.58
C SER A 376 11.37 18.87 9.73
N VAL A 377 12.22 19.77 10.23
CA VAL A 377 13.48 20.18 9.57
C VAL A 377 14.48 19.02 9.53
N ILE A 378 14.59 18.24 10.60
CA ILE A 378 15.42 17.02 10.61
C ILE A 378 14.92 16.04 9.55
N LEU A 379 13.60 15.78 9.47
CA LEU A 379 13.01 14.91 8.46
C LEU A 379 13.25 15.42 7.03
N PHE A 380 13.18 16.74 6.82
CA PHE A 380 13.52 17.37 5.55
C PHE A 380 14.98 17.12 5.17
N LEU A 381 15.95 17.43 6.06
CA LEU A 381 17.38 17.28 5.78
C LEU A 381 17.81 15.83 5.47
N PHE A 382 17.17 14.85 6.11
CA PHE A 382 17.44 13.42 5.89
C PHE A 382 16.48 12.76 4.89
N SER A 383 15.67 13.53 4.15
CA SER A 383 14.77 13.01 3.13
C SER A 383 15.54 12.59 1.87
N ASP A 384 15.06 11.54 1.19
CA ASP A 384 15.61 11.12 -0.11
C ASP A 384 15.51 12.23 -1.17
N TRP A 385 14.50 13.12 -1.04
CA TRP A 385 14.35 14.33 -1.85
C TRP A 385 15.49 15.33 -1.69
N THR A 386 16.04 15.48 -0.47
CA THR A 386 17.18 16.39 -0.25
C THR A 386 18.40 15.88 -0.98
N TYR A 387 18.67 14.57 -0.93
CA TYR A 387 19.80 13.97 -1.63
C TYR A 387 19.67 14.13 -3.14
N ALA A 388 18.47 13.89 -3.69
CA ALA A 388 18.18 14.08 -5.11
C ALA A 388 18.26 15.55 -5.56
N ALA A 389 17.87 16.51 -4.72
CA ALA A 389 17.90 17.94 -5.06
C ALA A 389 19.30 18.55 -4.95
N LEU A 390 20.11 18.12 -3.98
CA LEU A 390 21.45 18.67 -3.74
C LEU A 390 22.53 18.06 -4.66
N SER A 391 22.27 16.89 -5.24
CA SER A 391 23.21 16.18 -6.11
C SER A 391 22.55 15.84 -7.45
N SER A 392 23.03 16.46 -8.54
CA SER A 392 22.60 16.11 -9.89
C SER A 392 23.25 14.80 -10.33
N LEU A 393 22.49 13.94 -10.99
CA LEU A 393 23.00 12.76 -11.70
C LEU A 393 24.06 13.22 -12.70
N LYS A 394 25.31 12.80 -12.53
CA LYS A 394 26.42 13.17 -13.42
C LYS A 394 26.52 12.17 -14.56
N ASP A 395 26.81 12.67 -15.76
CA ASP A 395 26.96 11.83 -16.96
C ASP A 395 28.22 10.96 -16.93
N ASP A 396 29.20 11.32 -16.09
CA ASP A 396 30.46 10.60 -15.92
C ASP A 396 30.52 9.87 -14.56
N PRO A 397 30.63 8.52 -14.54
CA PRO A 397 30.73 7.75 -13.30
C PRO A 397 31.99 8.05 -12.48
N ASP A 398 33.08 8.54 -13.10
CA ASP A 398 34.31 8.91 -12.38
C ASP A 398 34.15 10.22 -11.59
N GLU A 399 33.12 11.02 -11.91
CA GLU A 399 32.78 12.25 -11.19
C GLU A 399 31.70 12.06 -10.12
N ALA A 400 31.03 10.89 -10.08
CA ALA A 400 29.80 10.67 -9.30
C ALA A 400 29.98 10.79 -7.78
N VAL A 401 31.18 10.58 -7.22
CA VAL A 401 31.43 10.61 -5.76
C VAL A 401 32.75 11.32 -5.40
N LYS A 402 32.95 12.54 -5.91
CA LYS A 402 34.17 13.31 -5.64
C LYS A 402 34.03 14.32 -4.50
N SER A 403 32.84 14.89 -4.28
CA SER A 403 32.60 15.92 -3.27
C SER A 403 32.53 15.34 -1.85
N TRP A 404 32.93 16.13 -0.85
CA TRP A 404 32.83 15.72 0.56
C TRP A 404 31.37 15.51 1.00
N HIS A 405 30.44 16.32 0.49
CA HIS A 405 29.02 16.16 0.76
C HIS A 405 28.44 14.85 0.17
N ASP A 406 28.85 14.47 -1.04
CA ASP A 406 28.42 13.21 -1.68
C ASP A 406 28.86 12.00 -0.86
N LYS A 407 30.10 12.01 -0.33
CA LYS A 407 30.62 10.96 0.55
C LYS A 407 29.86 10.87 1.88
N ALA A 408 29.47 12.02 2.44
CA ALA A 408 28.69 12.06 3.67
C ALA A 408 27.26 11.51 3.46
N PHE A 409 26.65 11.81 2.31
CA PHE A 409 25.34 11.28 1.94
C PHE A 409 25.38 9.78 1.68
N ASP A 410 26.38 9.28 0.94
CA ASP A 410 26.56 7.85 0.70
C ASP A 410 26.73 7.08 2.03
N TRP A 411 27.57 7.60 2.93
CA TRP A 411 27.73 7.03 4.27
C TRP A 411 26.41 6.99 5.06
N LEU A 412 25.60 8.05 4.98
CA LEU A 412 24.34 8.09 5.71
C LEU A 412 23.27 7.18 5.10
N LEU A 413 23.22 7.11 3.76
CA LEU A 413 22.33 6.20 3.03
C LEU A 413 22.70 4.73 3.26
N SER A 414 23.96 4.41 3.57
CA SER A 414 24.39 3.05 3.90
C SER A 414 23.65 2.45 5.11
N PHE A 415 23.21 3.27 6.07
CA PHE A 415 22.37 2.81 7.18
C PHE A 415 20.96 2.37 6.75
N ARG A 416 20.56 2.68 5.52
CA ARG A 416 19.26 2.31 4.94
C ARG A 416 19.35 1.11 3.99
N GLN A 417 20.50 0.43 3.91
CA GLN A 417 20.66 -0.78 3.09
C GLN A 417 19.72 -1.90 3.56
N LEU A 418 19.37 -2.78 2.60
CA LEU A 418 18.60 -3.99 2.89
C LEU A 418 19.47 -4.94 3.71
N HIS A 419 18.88 -5.53 4.74
CA HIS A 419 19.59 -6.48 5.59
C HIS A 419 18.95 -7.86 5.45
N TRP A 420 19.73 -8.80 4.94
CA TRP A 420 19.33 -10.19 4.75
C TRP A 420 19.86 -11.03 5.92
N THR A 421 18.98 -11.76 6.60
CA THR A 421 19.41 -12.79 7.55
C THR A 421 19.57 -14.10 6.79
N THR A 422 20.78 -14.62 6.80
CA THR A 422 21.16 -15.89 6.18
C THR A 422 20.86 -17.07 7.11
N ASN A 423 20.57 -18.24 6.52
CA ASN A 423 20.39 -19.53 7.19
C ASN A 423 19.06 -19.75 7.93
N GLN A 424 17.95 -19.20 7.44
CA GLN A 424 16.65 -19.59 7.98
C GLN A 424 16.20 -20.92 7.36
N LYS A 425 16.11 -21.95 8.19
CA LYS A 425 15.68 -23.29 7.77
C LYS A 425 14.17 -23.29 7.50
N CYS A 426 13.76 -23.87 6.38
CA CYS A 426 12.35 -24.14 6.11
C CYS A 426 11.80 -25.13 7.14
N HIS A 427 10.64 -24.84 7.72
CA HIS A 427 9.98 -25.77 8.65
C HIS A 427 9.39 -26.94 7.85
N GLN A 428 10.12 -28.06 7.80
CA GLN A 428 9.54 -29.34 7.38
C GLN A 428 8.83 -29.97 8.57
N ASP A 429 7.50 -29.91 8.62
CA ASP A 429 6.72 -30.87 9.39
C ASP A 429 6.00 -31.82 8.43
N ALA A 430 6.28 -33.13 8.59
CA ALA A 430 5.56 -34.30 8.08
C ALA A 430 6.20 -35.19 7.00
N HIS A 431 7.46 -35.60 7.20
CA HIS A 431 7.73 -37.04 7.21
C HIS A 431 7.65 -37.54 8.65
N LYS A 432 6.46 -37.97 9.09
CA LYS A 432 6.32 -38.81 10.28
C LYS A 432 7.09 -40.10 10.04
N CYS A 433 8.38 -40.14 10.37
CA CYS A 433 8.96 -41.37 10.90
C CYS A 433 8.23 -41.59 12.22
N THR A 434 7.29 -42.52 12.19
CA THR A 434 6.41 -42.87 13.31
C THR A 434 7.18 -43.09 14.60
N GLU A 435 6.60 -42.54 15.66
CA GLU A 435 6.93 -42.61 17.09
C GLU A 435 6.83 -44.05 17.66
N LYS A 436 7.51 -45.02 17.04
CA LYS A 436 7.62 -46.41 17.50
C LYS A 436 9.04 -46.97 17.38
N CYS A 437 10.05 -46.24 17.82
CA CYS A 437 11.38 -46.80 18.03
C CYS A 437 11.91 -46.44 19.43
N LYS A 438 11.72 -47.35 20.40
CA LYS A 438 12.39 -47.35 21.71
C LYS A 438 13.86 -47.79 21.63
N LYS A 439 14.56 -47.53 20.51
CA LYS A 439 15.99 -47.82 20.36
C LYS A 439 16.71 -46.61 19.75
N PRO A 440 17.91 -46.24 20.24
CA PRO A 440 18.70 -45.18 19.61
C PRO A 440 19.08 -45.61 18.20
N CYS A 441 18.89 -44.72 17.23
CA CYS A 441 19.25 -44.97 15.83
C CYS A 441 20.77 -45.18 15.68
N PRO A 442 21.22 -46.10 14.80
CA PRO A 442 22.63 -46.24 14.45
C PRO A 442 23.17 -44.95 13.83
N LYS A 443 24.42 -44.60 14.14
CA LYS A 443 25.07 -43.36 13.70
C LYS A 443 25.13 -43.19 12.17
N GLU A 444 25.06 -44.26 11.39
CA GLU A 444 25.04 -44.21 9.91
C GLU A 444 23.73 -43.69 9.29
N VAL A 445 22.64 -43.53 10.08
CA VAL A 445 21.35 -43.01 9.57
C VAL A 445 21.15 -41.52 9.90
N VAL A 446 21.96 -40.96 10.79
CA VAL A 446 21.90 -39.53 11.17
C VAL A 446 22.41 -38.64 10.02
N ASP A 447 23.33 -39.14 9.20
CA ASP A 447 23.85 -38.44 8.01
C ASP A 447 22.87 -38.43 6.82
N LYS A 448 21.69 -39.05 6.94
CA LYS A 448 20.60 -39.02 5.94
C LYS A 448 19.36 -38.25 6.41
N CYS A 449 19.42 -37.56 7.54
CA CYS A 449 18.42 -36.54 7.87
C CYS A 449 18.68 -35.34 6.95
N SER A 450 17.84 -35.22 5.91
CA SER A 450 17.83 -34.19 4.88
C SER A 450 18.30 -32.83 5.41
N GLU A 451 19.40 -32.32 4.85
CA GLU A 451 19.85 -30.95 5.05
C GLU A 451 18.67 -30.01 4.72
N GLY A 452 18.17 -29.29 5.72
CA GLY A 452 17.09 -28.33 5.50
C GLY A 452 17.60 -27.19 4.61
N HIS A 453 16.90 -26.92 3.52
CA HIS A 453 17.18 -25.80 2.63
C HIS A 453 17.09 -24.47 3.38
N THR A 454 17.98 -23.54 3.02
CA THR A 454 18.12 -22.23 3.66
C THR A 454 17.92 -21.12 2.65
N HIS A 455 17.01 -20.19 2.96
CA HIS A 455 16.80 -18.98 2.18
C HIS A 455 17.36 -17.76 2.90
N ASP A 456 17.83 -16.77 2.13
CA ASP A 456 18.14 -15.45 2.64
C ASP A 456 16.85 -14.63 2.77
N VAL A 457 16.51 -14.32 4.01
CA VAL A 457 15.24 -13.69 4.35
C VAL A 457 15.45 -12.22 4.69
N LEU A 458 14.61 -11.34 4.14
CA LEU A 458 14.71 -9.91 4.43
C LEU A 458 14.35 -9.61 5.89
N SER A 459 15.34 -9.25 6.69
CA SER A 459 15.23 -9.05 8.14
C SER A 459 15.67 -7.62 8.50
N THR A 460 14.73 -6.71 8.69
CA THR A 460 15.06 -5.34 9.12
C THR A 460 14.59 -5.07 10.54
N ASN A 461 15.43 -4.37 11.30
CA ASN A 461 15.11 -3.87 12.64
C ASN A 461 13.82 -3.04 12.61
N PHE A 462 13.07 -3.04 13.72
CA PHE A 462 11.73 -2.42 13.81
C PHE A 462 11.67 -0.97 13.32
N PHE A 463 12.76 -0.20 13.46
CA PHE A 463 12.86 1.20 13.02
C PHE A 463 13.26 1.39 11.55
N LEU A 464 13.67 0.34 10.84
CA LEU A 464 14.14 0.36 9.44
C LEU A 464 13.30 -0.50 8.50
N ARG A 465 12.12 -0.98 8.93
CA ARG A 465 11.24 -1.76 8.05
C ARG A 465 10.81 -0.93 6.83
N ARG A 466 11.20 -1.41 5.65
CA ARG A 466 10.98 -0.83 4.32
C ARG A 466 9.81 -1.52 3.60
N TRP A 467 9.38 -0.96 2.47
CA TRP A 467 8.25 -1.43 1.65
C TRP A 467 8.66 -2.80 1.08
N CYS A 468 7.80 -3.82 1.09
CA CYS A 468 8.11 -5.23 0.71
C CYS A 468 8.83 -6.14 1.73
N GLY A 469 8.91 -5.77 3.02
CA GLY A 469 9.51 -6.66 4.04
C GLY A 469 8.73 -7.95 4.35
N SER A 470 7.46 -8.05 3.93
CA SER A 470 6.66 -9.28 4.07
C SER A 470 5.52 -9.32 3.08
N ILE A 471 5.26 -10.49 2.53
CA ILE A 471 4.16 -10.85 1.65
C ILE A 471 3.01 -11.39 2.51
N ASN A 472 1.84 -10.78 2.43
CA ASN A 472 0.64 -11.30 3.10
C ASN A 472 0.09 -12.49 2.31
N VAL A 473 -0.11 -13.62 2.96
CA VAL A 473 -0.53 -14.87 2.30
C VAL A 473 -1.82 -15.38 2.92
N PHE A 474 -2.67 -15.98 2.08
CA PHE A 474 -3.95 -16.57 2.48
C PHE A 474 -4.16 -17.92 1.78
N ASN A 475 -4.42 -18.97 2.57
CA ASN A 475 -4.62 -20.33 2.05
C ASN A 475 -6.11 -20.72 2.12
N PHE A 476 -6.70 -21.01 0.96
CA PHE A 476 -8.10 -21.41 0.83
C PHE A 476 -8.45 -22.68 1.62
N LEU A 477 -7.69 -23.76 1.45
CA LEU A 477 -8.01 -25.06 2.06
C LEU A 477 -7.78 -25.05 3.56
N ALA A 478 -6.79 -24.30 4.04
CA ALA A 478 -6.59 -24.12 5.47
C ALA A 478 -7.75 -23.36 6.12
N TYR A 479 -8.26 -22.30 5.47
CA TYR A 479 -9.46 -21.60 5.93
C TYR A 479 -10.69 -22.51 5.91
N ALA A 480 -10.91 -23.27 4.82
CA ALA A 480 -12.04 -24.17 4.66
C ALA A 480 -12.07 -25.30 5.71
N THR A 481 -10.89 -25.79 6.11
CA THR A 481 -10.77 -26.86 7.13
C THR A 481 -10.49 -26.36 8.54
N LYS A 482 -10.45 -25.03 8.74
CA LYS A 482 -10.07 -24.40 10.02
C LYS A 482 -8.73 -24.93 10.55
N ALA A 483 -7.82 -25.29 9.65
CA ALA A 483 -6.48 -25.79 9.98
C ALA A 483 -5.53 -24.65 10.31
N GLU A 484 -4.56 -24.89 11.18
CA GLU A 484 -3.47 -23.93 11.41
C GLU A 484 -2.54 -23.91 10.21
N VAL A 485 -2.24 -22.72 9.69
CA VAL A 485 -1.24 -22.56 8.63
C VAL A 485 0.13 -22.36 9.27
N HIS A 486 1.03 -23.31 9.04
CA HIS A 486 2.43 -23.15 9.41
C HIS A 486 3.13 -22.21 8.44
N ARG A 487 3.98 -21.32 8.96
CA ARG A 487 4.83 -20.46 8.13
C ARG A 487 5.92 -21.30 7.50
N ILE A 488 6.26 -20.97 6.25
CA ILE A 488 7.40 -21.59 5.56
C ILE A 488 8.69 -21.07 6.19
N HIS A 489 8.76 -19.75 6.43
CA HIS A 489 9.92 -19.08 7.01
C HIS A 489 9.58 -18.45 8.39
N ASP A 490 10.11 -18.99 9.48
CA ASP A 490 10.02 -18.35 10.82
C ASP A 490 11.07 -17.25 11.09
N ALA A 491 10.83 -16.03 10.59
CA ALA A 491 11.75 -14.90 10.76
C ALA A 491 11.49 -14.06 12.03
N ARG A 492 10.53 -14.46 12.89
CA ARG A 492 10.07 -13.62 14.01
C ARG A 492 10.32 -14.28 15.37
N GLY A 493 11.25 -13.71 16.12
CA GLY A 493 11.48 -14.10 17.52
C GLY A 493 10.20 -14.05 18.38
N SER A 494 10.07 -15.03 19.28
CA SER A 494 8.93 -15.20 20.20
C SER A 494 8.49 -13.91 20.91
N ILE A 495 9.43 -13.05 21.28
CA ILE A 495 9.19 -11.79 21.98
C ILE A 495 8.22 -10.88 21.20
N ARG A 496 8.33 -10.81 19.87
CA ARG A 496 7.47 -9.96 19.03
C ARG A 496 6.07 -10.55 18.83
N ARG A 497 5.91 -11.87 18.98
CA ARG A 497 4.61 -12.55 18.98
C ARG A 497 3.87 -12.25 20.28
N TYR A 498 4.56 -12.33 21.42
CA TYR A 498 4.02 -12.00 22.75
C TYR A 498 3.68 -10.52 22.92
N SER A 499 4.56 -9.59 22.49
CA SER A 499 4.26 -8.15 22.58
C SER A 499 3.00 -7.76 21.81
N TRP A 500 2.66 -8.47 20.74
CA TRP A 500 1.47 -8.18 19.95
C TRP A 500 0.19 -8.83 20.48
N ILE A 501 0.28 -10.04 21.03
CA ILE A 501 -0.84 -10.62 21.79
C ILE A 501 -1.26 -9.65 22.89
N ILE A 502 -0.31 -9.02 23.58
CA ILE A 502 -0.59 -8.02 24.62
C ILE A 502 -1.27 -6.76 24.06
N ILE A 503 -0.87 -6.28 22.87
CA ILE A 503 -1.45 -5.08 22.23
C ILE A 503 -2.82 -5.36 21.61
N SER A 504 -3.06 -6.54 21.05
CA SER A 504 -4.36 -6.92 20.44
C SER A 504 -5.38 -7.41 21.46
N TYR A 505 -4.95 -7.95 22.60
CA TYR A 505 -5.81 -8.42 23.68
C TYR A 505 -6.89 -7.43 24.12
N PRO A 506 -6.63 -6.13 24.36
CA PRO A 506 -7.69 -5.19 24.73
C PRO A 506 -8.73 -5.01 23.62
N PHE A 507 -8.32 -5.01 22.34
CA PHE A 507 -9.25 -4.85 21.22
C PHE A 507 -10.11 -6.10 20.99
N GLU A 508 -9.53 -7.30 21.09
CA GLU A 508 -10.29 -8.54 21.05
C GLU A 508 -11.21 -8.68 22.25
N LYS A 509 -10.80 -8.22 23.44
CA LYS A 509 -11.67 -8.16 24.61
C LYS A 509 -12.80 -7.16 24.41
N VAL A 510 -12.57 -5.99 23.81
CA VAL A 510 -13.63 -5.02 23.50
C VAL A 510 -14.63 -5.62 22.49
N TYR A 511 -14.15 -6.25 21.43
CA TYR A 511 -15.02 -6.93 20.46
C TYR A 511 -15.81 -8.08 21.10
N PHE A 512 -15.16 -8.91 21.92
CA PHE A 512 -15.82 -9.97 22.68
C PHE A 512 -16.83 -9.41 23.68
N ILE A 513 -16.54 -8.29 24.34
CA ILE A 513 -17.48 -7.60 25.24
C ILE A 513 -18.68 -7.09 24.45
N ILE A 514 -18.48 -6.50 23.26
CA ILE A 514 -19.58 -6.05 22.39
C ILE A 514 -20.48 -7.22 21.98
N GLN A 515 -19.90 -8.36 21.57
CA GLN A 515 -20.67 -9.56 21.25
C GLN A 515 -21.32 -10.24 22.46
N THR A 516 -20.66 -10.21 23.61
CA THR A 516 -21.21 -10.76 24.85
C THR A 516 -22.37 -9.90 25.35
N LEU A 517 -22.26 -8.58 25.26
CA LEU A 517 -23.33 -7.63 25.57
C LEU A 517 -24.53 -7.82 24.64
N SER A 518 -24.33 -8.06 23.34
CA SER A 518 -25.43 -8.33 22.41
C SER A 518 -26.14 -9.65 22.74
N GLY A 519 -25.40 -10.71 23.08
CA GLY A 519 -25.95 -11.98 23.56
C GLY A 519 -26.67 -11.86 24.92
N TRP A 520 -26.12 -11.09 25.85
CA TRP A 520 -26.70 -10.79 27.17
C TRP A 520 -27.96 -9.96 27.08
N ILE A 521 -28.16 -9.19 26.02
CA ILE A 521 -29.43 -8.48 25.77
C ILE A 521 -30.44 -9.44 25.13
N ALA A 522 -30.03 -10.26 24.15
CA ALA A 522 -30.93 -11.16 23.42
C ALA A 522 -31.49 -12.32 24.27
N TYR A 523 -30.67 -12.93 25.13
CA TYR A 523 -31.05 -14.07 25.96
C TYR A 523 -32.18 -13.77 26.98
N PRO A 524 -32.10 -12.73 27.83
CA PRO A 524 -33.16 -12.39 28.77
C PRO A 524 -34.43 -11.95 28.06
N ILE A 525 -34.35 -11.22 26.94
CA ILE A 525 -35.54 -10.84 26.16
C ILE A 525 -36.29 -12.10 25.68
N SER A 526 -35.58 -13.11 25.15
CA SER A 526 -36.20 -14.36 24.72
C SER A 526 -36.77 -15.18 25.88
N SER A 527 -36.10 -15.18 27.04
CA SER A 527 -36.48 -15.93 28.23
C SER A 527 -37.70 -15.31 28.91
N VAL A 528 -37.72 -13.97 29.06
CA VAL A 528 -38.87 -13.22 29.57
C VAL A 528 -40.07 -13.39 28.64
N HIS A 529 -39.87 -13.32 27.32
CA HIS A 529 -40.97 -13.57 26.37
C HIS A 529 -41.54 -14.99 26.50
N LYS A 530 -40.69 -16.03 26.62
CA LYS A 530 -41.15 -17.42 26.83
C LYS A 530 -41.91 -17.56 28.15
N TRP A 531 -41.44 -16.93 29.23
CA TRP A 531 -42.09 -16.97 30.54
C TRP A 531 -43.46 -16.27 30.54
N ILE A 532 -43.54 -15.07 29.95
CA ILE A 532 -44.81 -14.33 29.81
C ILE A 532 -45.79 -15.13 28.92
N SER A 533 -45.32 -15.71 27.82
CA SER A 533 -46.13 -16.60 26.95
C SER A 533 -46.74 -17.75 27.74
N HIS A 534 -45.96 -18.37 28.62
CA HIS A 534 -46.41 -19.48 29.44
C HIS A 534 -47.48 -19.05 30.45
N ILE A 535 -47.26 -17.95 31.18
CA ILE A 535 -48.21 -17.39 32.15
C ILE A 535 -49.52 -16.97 31.47
N VAL A 536 -49.44 -16.29 30.32
CA VAL A 536 -50.61 -15.83 29.58
C VAL A 536 -51.42 -17.04 29.07
N ASN A 537 -50.76 -18.07 28.56
CA ASN A 537 -51.43 -19.30 28.11
C ASN A 537 -52.09 -20.06 29.26
N GLU A 538 -51.42 -20.20 30.41
CA GLU A 538 -51.98 -20.91 31.56
C GLU A 538 -53.19 -20.16 32.15
N LYS A 539 -53.07 -18.84 32.31
CA LYS A 539 -54.12 -18.00 32.89
C LYS A 539 -55.33 -17.82 31.96
N SER A 540 -55.09 -17.78 30.65
CA SER A 540 -56.14 -17.78 29.62
C SER A 540 -56.95 -19.10 29.58
N ARG A 541 -56.31 -20.24 29.90
CA ARG A 541 -57.01 -21.53 30.01
C ARG A 541 -57.88 -21.65 31.26
N LYS A 542 -57.45 -21.05 32.38
CA LYS A 542 -58.16 -21.14 33.68
C LYS A 542 -59.30 -20.13 33.85
N HIS A 543 -59.23 -18.95 33.22
CA HIS A 543 -60.23 -17.89 33.41
C HIS A 543 -60.71 -17.27 32.08
N THR A 544 -62.03 -17.26 31.87
CA THR A 544 -62.70 -16.73 30.66
C THR A 544 -62.46 -15.24 30.43
N TRP A 545 -62.31 -14.44 31.49
CA TRP A 545 -62.02 -13.01 31.36
C TRP A 545 -60.60 -12.75 30.80
N ALA A 546 -59.59 -13.50 31.25
CA ALA A 546 -58.21 -13.39 30.76
C ALA A 546 -58.09 -13.81 29.29
N ARG A 547 -58.89 -14.79 28.86
CA ARG A 547 -58.98 -15.20 27.45
C ARG A 547 -59.58 -14.13 26.54
N ARG A 548 -60.51 -13.31 27.05
CA ARG A 548 -61.14 -12.20 26.28
C ARG A 548 -60.30 -10.92 26.24
N THR A 549 -59.51 -10.63 27.28
CA THR A 549 -58.80 -9.33 27.38
C THR A 549 -57.28 -9.44 27.29
N ILE A 550 -56.64 -10.35 28.05
CA ILE A 550 -55.18 -10.44 28.14
C ILE A 550 -54.58 -11.18 26.94
N TYR A 551 -55.23 -12.25 26.48
CA TYR A 551 -54.74 -13.06 25.37
C TYR A 551 -54.63 -12.28 24.03
N PRO A 552 -55.64 -11.49 23.61
CA PRO A 552 -55.54 -10.66 22.41
C PRO A 552 -54.48 -9.56 22.53
N PHE A 553 -54.33 -8.96 23.71
CA PHE A 553 -53.34 -7.91 23.97
C PHE A 553 -51.90 -8.46 23.90
N TYR A 554 -51.66 -9.63 24.51
CA TYR A 554 -50.37 -10.30 24.43
C TYR A 554 -50.02 -10.69 22.99
N PHE A 555 -50.95 -11.33 22.25
CA PHE A 555 -50.70 -11.75 20.87
C PHE A 555 -50.63 -10.58 19.88
N GLY A 556 -51.35 -9.48 20.13
CA GLY A 556 -51.36 -8.31 19.27
C GLY A 556 -50.17 -7.36 19.46
N PHE A 557 -49.67 -7.23 20.70
CA PHE A 557 -48.65 -6.22 21.04
C PHE A 557 -47.37 -6.84 21.60
N ILE A 558 -47.45 -7.55 22.74
CA ILE A 558 -46.26 -8.04 23.47
C ILE A 558 -45.53 -9.13 22.68
N SER A 559 -46.24 -9.97 21.92
CA SER A 559 -45.64 -11.04 21.12
C SER A 559 -44.78 -10.51 19.96
N ARG A 560 -45.08 -9.29 19.50
CA ARG A 560 -44.38 -8.62 18.39
C ARG A 560 -43.13 -7.87 18.85
N ILE A 561 -42.95 -7.61 20.14
CA ILE A 561 -41.79 -6.87 20.68
C ILE A 561 -40.44 -7.55 20.34
N PRO A 562 -40.24 -8.87 20.49
CA PRO A 562 -38.99 -9.52 20.09
C PRO A 562 -38.73 -9.43 18.59
N HIS A 563 -39.78 -9.48 17.77
CA HIS A 563 -39.66 -9.30 16.33
C HIS A 563 -39.31 -7.85 15.96
N ALA A 564 -39.86 -6.86 16.69
CA ALA A 564 -39.51 -5.45 16.52
C ALA A 564 -38.04 -5.18 16.94
N ILE A 565 -37.59 -5.76 18.06
CA ILE A 565 -36.19 -5.65 18.51
C ILE A 565 -35.25 -6.35 17.52
N LYS A 566 -35.62 -7.55 17.03
CA LYS A 566 -34.85 -8.24 15.99
C LYS A 566 -34.79 -7.41 14.71
N TYR A 567 -35.90 -6.85 14.25
CA TYR A 567 -35.93 -5.99 13.07
C TYR A 567 -35.06 -4.74 13.24
N VAL A 568 -35.10 -4.11 14.41
CA VAL A 568 -34.24 -2.98 14.76
C VAL A 568 -32.77 -3.39 14.79
N TRP A 569 -32.44 -4.56 15.37
CA TRP A 569 -31.08 -5.10 15.39
C TRP A 569 -30.57 -5.48 14.00
N ASP A 570 -31.36 -6.19 13.20
CA ASP A 570 -31.02 -6.56 11.83
C ASP A 570 -30.81 -5.28 10.99
N PHE A 571 -31.69 -4.28 11.14
CA PHE A 571 -31.51 -2.96 10.53
C PHE A 571 -30.22 -2.26 10.97
N PHE A 572 -29.89 -2.24 12.27
CA PHE A 572 -28.63 -1.66 12.75
C PHE A 572 -27.41 -2.46 12.32
N SER A 573 -27.50 -3.79 12.26
CA SER A 573 -26.44 -4.70 11.82
C SER A 573 -26.14 -4.51 10.33
N ASP A 574 -27.19 -4.37 9.51
CA ASP A 574 -27.08 -4.11 8.07
C ASP A 574 -26.61 -2.68 7.79
N LEU A 575 -27.08 -1.69 8.56
CA LEU A 575 -26.65 -0.29 8.45
C LEU A 575 -25.18 -0.10 8.80
N LEU A 576 -24.66 -0.87 9.77
CA LEU A 576 -23.27 -0.82 10.23
C LEU A 576 -22.38 -1.88 9.57
N ASP A 577 -22.94 -2.68 8.66
CA ASP A 577 -22.24 -3.73 7.90
C ASP A 577 -21.44 -4.71 8.79
N ILE A 578 -22.02 -5.06 9.95
CA ILE A 578 -21.31 -5.81 11.00
C ILE A 578 -20.99 -7.23 10.53
N ALA A 579 -21.89 -7.89 9.80
CA ALA A 579 -21.67 -9.26 9.33
C ALA A 579 -20.47 -9.36 8.37
N ASP A 580 -20.39 -8.45 7.39
CA ASP A 580 -19.27 -8.38 6.44
C ASP A 580 -17.98 -7.98 7.15
N THR A 581 -18.05 -7.10 8.16
CA THR A 581 -16.91 -6.75 9.00
C THR A 581 -16.40 -7.95 9.80
N VAL A 582 -17.29 -8.77 10.37
CA VAL A 582 -16.93 -9.97 11.14
C VAL A 582 -16.31 -11.04 10.24
N ASP A 583 -16.91 -11.31 9.07
CA ASP A 583 -16.36 -12.24 8.07
C ASP A 583 -14.98 -11.77 7.59
N MET A 584 -14.82 -10.46 7.32
CA MET A 584 -13.52 -9.88 6.98
C MET A 584 -12.50 -10.04 8.12
N VAL A 585 -12.90 -9.84 9.38
CA VAL A 585 -12.02 -10.06 10.55
C VAL A 585 -11.61 -11.53 10.65
N GLN A 586 -12.54 -12.47 10.52
CA GLN A 586 -12.25 -13.90 10.54
C GLN A 586 -11.25 -14.28 9.45
N LYS A 587 -11.46 -13.85 8.20
CA LYS A 587 -10.51 -14.06 7.10
C LYS A 587 -9.14 -13.45 7.38
N THR A 588 -9.11 -12.26 8.00
CA THR A 588 -7.86 -11.57 8.37
C THR A 588 -7.06 -12.34 9.41
N LEU A 589 -7.71 -13.09 10.32
CA LEU A 589 -7.02 -13.93 11.30
C LEU A 589 -6.26 -15.10 10.65
N PHE A 590 -6.71 -15.57 9.48
CA PHE A 590 -6.03 -16.60 8.70
C PHE A 590 -4.93 -16.05 7.78
N VAL A 591 -4.77 -14.72 7.71
CA VAL A 591 -3.65 -14.10 7.00
C VAL A 591 -2.40 -14.16 7.87
N HIS A 592 -1.32 -14.71 7.32
CA HIS A 592 0.01 -14.55 7.89
C HIS A 592 0.92 -13.81 6.92
N GLY A 593 2.00 -13.26 7.45
CA GLY A 593 3.04 -12.62 6.64
C GLY A 593 4.21 -13.57 6.50
N GLU A 594 4.53 -13.94 5.26
CA GLU A 594 5.80 -14.56 4.89
C GLU A 594 6.81 -13.45 4.57
N PRO A 595 8.06 -13.54 5.01
CA PRO A 595 9.06 -12.57 4.62
C PRO A 595 9.45 -12.74 3.14
N MET A 596 9.81 -11.64 2.47
CA MET A 596 10.35 -11.71 1.11
C MET A 596 11.73 -12.37 1.15
N THR A 597 11.94 -13.42 0.36
CA THR A 597 13.25 -14.06 0.21
C THR A 597 14.01 -13.45 -0.96
N ARG A 598 15.34 -13.43 -0.87
CA ARG A 598 16.20 -12.89 -1.94
C ARG A 598 16.01 -13.67 -3.23
N GLU A 599 15.91 -14.99 -3.11
CA GLU A 599 15.82 -15.90 -4.24
C GLU A 599 14.46 -15.77 -4.98
N LEU A 600 13.37 -15.49 -4.24
CA LEU A 600 12.06 -15.22 -4.86
C LEU A 600 12.08 -13.94 -5.69
N TRP A 601 12.66 -12.86 -5.14
CA TRP A 601 12.80 -11.60 -5.87
C TRP A 601 13.69 -11.76 -7.10
N GLU A 602 14.84 -12.42 -6.94
CA GLU A 602 15.76 -12.71 -8.05
C GLU A 602 15.08 -13.54 -9.15
N PHE A 603 14.25 -14.52 -8.76
CA PHE A 603 13.46 -15.30 -9.69
C PHE A 603 12.49 -14.43 -10.50
N ILE A 604 11.70 -13.57 -9.85
CA ILE A 604 10.76 -12.65 -10.51
C ILE A 604 11.52 -11.71 -11.47
N PHE A 605 12.63 -11.12 -11.00
CA PHE A 605 13.48 -10.23 -11.80
C PHE A 605 14.02 -10.94 -13.05
N LYS A 606 14.57 -12.15 -12.90
CA LYS A 606 15.09 -12.96 -14.01
C LYS A 606 14.00 -13.33 -15.02
N GLN A 607 12.80 -13.69 -14.56
CA GLN A 607 11.68 -14.01 -15.46
C GLN A 607 11.26 -12.79 -16.29
N LEU A 608 11.13 -11.62 -15.66
CA LEU A 608 10.77 -10.37 -16.35
C LEU A 608 11.87 -9.92 -17.33
N LYS A 609 13.14 -9.99 -16.91
CA LYS A 609 14.30 -9.71 -17.77
C LYS A 609 14.39 -10.67 -18.96
N TYR A 610 14.00 -11.93 -18.80
CA TYR A 610 13.93 -12.88 -19.91
C TYR A 610 12.79 -12.51 -20.88
N LYS A 611 11.59 -12.25 -20.35
CA LYS A 611 10.41 -11.84 -21.13
C LYS A 611 10.64 -10.54 -21.91
N SER A 612 11.35 -9.57 -21.33
CA SER A 612 11.61 -8.28 -21.98
C SER A 612 12.40 -8.41 -23.28
N LYS A 613 13.20 -9.47 -23.47
CA LYS A 613 13.94 -9.76 -24.71
C LYS A 613 13.04 -10.02 -25.92
N PHE A 614 11.78 -10.40 -25.68
CA PHE A 614 10.79 -10.66 -26.74
C PHE A 614 9.85 -9.47 -26.94
N GLY A 615 10.03 -8.39 -26.17
CA GLY A 615 9.23 -7.16 -26.19
C GLY A 615 9.73 -6.09 -27.15
N ASP A 616 10.37 -6.48 -28.26
CA ASP A 616 11.00 -5.57 -29.23
C ASP A 616 10.02 -4.60 -29.90
N SER A 617 8.75 -5.01 -30.03
CA SER A 617 7.66 -4.16 -30.52
C SER A 617 6.65 -3.87 -29.40
N PRO A 618 5.95 -2.73 -29.44
CA PRO A 618 4.89 -2.42 -28.47
C PRO A 618 3.77 -3.47 -28.50
N GLU A 619 3.47 -4.04 -29.67
CA GLU A 619 2.48 -5.12 -29.82
C GLU A 619 2.93 -6.41 -29.13
N ASN A 620 4.20 -6.78 -29.28
CA ASN A 620 4.75 -7.96 -28.62
C ASN A 620 4.85 -7.74 -27.11
N ALA A 621 5.31 -6.57 -26.67
CA ALA A 621 5.36 -6.20 -25.26
C ALA A 621 3.96 -6.24 -24.62
N LYS A 622 2.94 -5.71 -25.32
CA LYS A 622 1.53 -5.78 -24.91
C LYS A 622 1.04 -7.22 -24.87
N ARG A 623 1.35 -8.05 -25.87
CA ARG A 623 0.96 -9.47 -25.86
C ARG A 623 1.59 -10.22 -24.68
N ILE A 624 2.84 -9.89 -24.32
CA ILE A 624 3.55 -10.48 -23.18
C ILE A 624 2.93 -10.02 -21.85
N SER A 625 2.54 -8.75 -21.73
CA SER A 625 1.93 -8.20 -20.51
C SER A 625 0.48 -8.64 -20.30
N LEU A 626 -0.25 -8.95 -21.38
CA LEU A 626 -1.63 -9.48 -21.35
C LEU A 626 -1.70 -11.01 -21.12
N ALA A 627 -0.56 -11.71 -21.19
CA ALA A 627 -0.54 -13.15 -21.04
C ALA A 627 -0.76 -13.56 -19.57
N ARG A 628 -1.62 -14.55 -19.33
CA ARG A 628 -2.05 -15.02 -18.00
C ARG A 628 -1.39 -16.33 -17.54
N GLY A 629 -0.42 -16.84 -18.30
CA GLY A 629 0.23 -18.13 -18.10
C GLY A 629 0.48 -18.88 -19.41
N GLU A 630 -0.23 -18.50 -20.47
CA GLU A 630 -0.15 -19.13 -21.80
C GLU A 630 1.28 -19.09 -22.37
N TRP A 631 1.97 -17.97 -22.16
CA TRP A 631 3.32 -17.81 -22.68
C TRP A 631 4.29 -18.76 -21.95
N SER A 632 4.22 -18.80 -20.62
CA SER A 632 5.00 -19.72 -19.80
C SER A 632 4.76 -21.18 -20.17
N LEU A 633 3.50 -21.57 -20.39
CA LEU A 633 3.13 -22.94 -20.78
C LEU A 633 3.67 -23.30 -22.17
N ARG A 634 3.55 -22.41 -23.16
CA ARG A 634 4.00 -22.67 -24.53
C ARG A 634 5.53 -22.70 -24.68
N ASP A 635 6.23 -21.87 -23.92
CA ASP A 635 7.71 -21.76 -23.96
C ASP A 635 8.40 -22.91 -23.22
N ASN A 636 7.80 -23.43 -22.13
CA ASN A 636 8.49 -24.35 -21.22
C ASN A 636 8.09 -25.82 -21.35
N LEU A 637 6.97 -26.12 -22.00
CA LEU A 637 6.54 -27.49 -22.22
C LEU A 637 7.12 -28.04 -23.54
N PRO A 638 7.54 -29.31 -23.60
CA PRO A 638 7.94 -29.96 -24.87
C PRO A 638 6.73 -30.12 -25.81
N GLU A 639 6.97 -30.34 -27.11
CA GLU A 639 5.89 -30.52 -28.10
C GLU A 639 5.09 -31.81 -27.87
N SER A 640 5.67 -32.77 -27.15
CA SER A 640 5.03 -34.02 -26.75
C SER A 640 4.03 -33.87 -25.60
N ALA A 641 4.04 -32.74 -24.90
CA ALA A 641 3.05 -32.45 -23.86
C ALA A 641 1.77 -31.89 -24.49
N ASP A 642 0.60 -32.22 -23.92
CA ASP A 642 -0.69 -31.66 -24.33
C ASP A 642 -0.82 -30.20 -23.86
N ARG A 643 -0.09 -29.30 -24.53
CA ARG A 643 0.02 -27.87 -24.18
C ARG A 643 -1.34 -27.19 -24.18
N GLU A 644 -2.18 -27.52 -25.16
CA GLU A 644 -3.49 -26.90 -25.35
C GLU A 644 -4.44 -27.24 -24.20
N LYS A 645 -4.35 -28.46 -23.65
CA LYS A 645 -5.12 -28.85 -22.46
C LYS A 645 -4.77 -28.01 -21.23
N LEU A 646 -3.50 -27.65 -21.02
CA LEU A 646 -3.10 -26.80 -19.88
C LEU A 646 -3.40 -25.32 -20.13
N VAL A 647 -3.20 -24.85 -21.36
CA VAL A 647 -3.54 -23.48 -21.78
C VAL A 647 -5.03 -23.20 -21.57
N HIS A 648 -5.90 -24.19 -21.82
CA HIS A 648 -7.34 -24.09 -21.59
C HIS A 648 -7.70 -23.69 -20.15
N TYR A 649 -6.94 -24.13 -19.14
CA TYR A 649 -7.19 -23.75 -17.74
C TYR A 649 -6.82 -22.31 -17.39
N VAL A 650 -6.15 -21.60 -18.30
CA VAL A 650 -5.73 -20.20 -18.13
C VAL A 650 -6.54 -19.27 -19.02
N SER A 651 -6.76 -19.67 -20.29
CA SER A 651 -7.26 -18.81 -21.35
C SER A 651 -8.79 -18.78 -21.48
N GLN A 652 -9.46 -19.90 -21.19
CA GLN A 652 -10.91 -20.01 -21.40
C GLN A 652 -11.74 -19.49 -20.23
N PHE A 653 -11.15 -19.45 -19.03
CA PHE A 653 -11.85 -19.03 -17.82
C PHE A 653 -11.56 -17.56 -17.51
N ASP A 654 -12.52 -16.91 -16.84
CA ASP A 654 -12.31 -15.57 -16.30
C ASP A 654 -11.11 -15.58 -15.33
N TYR A 655 -10.44 -14.43 -15.22
CA TYR A 655 -9.16 -14.33 -14.51
C TYR A 655 -9.23 -14.80 -13.04
N ASP A 656 -10.29 -14.47 -12.31
CA ASP A 656 -10.48 -14.96 -10.93
C ASP A 656 -10.82 -16.43 -10.81
N GLN A 657 -11.54 -16.96 -11.80
CA GLN A 657 -11.82 -18.38 -11.87
C GLN A 657 -10.50 -19.14 -12.04
N SER A 658 -9.63 -18.66 -12.94
CA SER A 658 -8.28 -19.18 -13.12
C SER A 658 -7.46 -19.05 -11.82
N LEU A 659 -7.42 -17.88 -11.17
CA LEU A 659 -6.67 -17.71 -9.91
C LEU A 659 -7.10 -18.67 -8.81
N LEU A 660 -8.40 -18.78 -8.54
CA LEU A 660 -8.93 -19.66 -7.49
C LEU A 660 -8.67 -21.14 -7.84
N MET A 661 -8.83 -21.52 -9.11
CA MET A 661 -8.61 -22.88 -9.58
C MET A 661 -7.14 -23.28 -9.48
N TRP A 662 -6.23 -22.45 -10.00
CA TRP A 662 -4.79 -22.68 -9.93
C TRP A 662 -4.29 -22.67 -8.49
N HIS A 663 -4.86 -21.83 -7.61
CA HIS A 663 -4.51 -21.81 -6.19
C HIS A 663 -4.83 -23.12 -5.49
N ILE A 664 -6.08 -23.60 -5.63
CA ILE A 664 -6.48 -24.89 -5.07
C ILE A 664 -5.64 -26.02 -5.68
N ALA A 665 -5.42 -26.03 -7.00
CA ALA A 665 -4.59 -27.05 -7.66
C ALA A 665 -3.14 -27.05 -7.15
N THR A 666 -2.55 -25.86 -6.94
CA THR A 666 -1.20 -25.70 -6.37
C THR A 666 -1.14 -26.28 -4.97
N GLU A 667 -2.15 -26.02 -4.13
CA GLU A 667 -2.24 -26.60 -2.78
C GLU A 667 -2.39 -28.12 -2.81
N LEU A 668 -3.23 -28.66 -3.71
CA LEU A 668 -3.39 -30.11 -3.87
C LEU A 668 -2.06 -30.77 -4.26
N CYS A 669 -1.34 -30.19 -5.23
CA CYS A 669 0.00 -30.64 -5.62
C CYS A 669 1.01 -30.51 -4.48
N TYR A 670 0.94 -29.44 -3.68
CA TYR A 670 1.87 -29.18 -2.58
C TYR A 670 1.78 -30.24 -1.48
N GLN A 671 0.59 -30.80 -1.23
CA GLN A 671 0.37 -31.83 -0.22
C GLN A 671 0.78 -33.25 -0.67
N GLN A 672 0.94 -33.46 -1.98
CA GLN A 672 1.40 -34.73 -2.54
C GLN A 672 2.91 -34.92 -2.30
N LYS A 673 3.37 -36.17 -2.38
CA LYS A 673 4.81 -36.47 -2.39
C LYS A 673 5.39 -36.11 -3.75
N ASP A 674 6.58 -35.51 -3.76
CA ASP A 674 7.31 -35.24 -4.99
C ASP A 674 7.70 -36.57 -5.67
N THR A 675 7.57 -36.60 -7.00
CA THR A 675 7.81 -37.80 -7.81
C THR A 675 9.21 -37.81 -8.43
N ILE A 676 9.85 -36.64 -8.53
CA ILE A 676 11.20 -36.42 -9.06
C ILE A 676 12.20 -36.33 -7.89
N ALA A 677 13.44 -36.76 -8.12
CA ALA A 677 14.52 -36.56 -7.15
C ALA A 677 14.76 -35.05 -6.96
N ALA A 678 14.51 -34.56 -5.76
CA ALA A 678 14.53 -33.13 -5.48
C ALA A 678 15.96 -32.58 -5.53
N ASP A 679 16.18 -31.60 -6.41
CA ASP A 679 17.36 -30.74 -6.41
C ASP A 679 17.06 -29.41 -5.68
N GLU A 680 18.08 -28.59 -5.45
CA GLU A 680 17.96 -27.30 -4.75
C GLU A 680 16.97 -26.34 -5.46
N HIS A 681 16.91 -26.41 -6.79
CA HIS A 681 16.02 -25.57 -7.60
C HIS A 681 14.56 -26.00 -7.52
N HIS A 682 14.29 -27.30 -7.47
CA HIS A 682 12.96 -27.89 -7.30
C HIS A 682 12.31 -27.41 -5.99
N HIS A 683 13.06 -27.45 -4.89
CA HIS A 683 12.58 -26.96 -3.59
C HIS A 683 12.26 -25.46 -3.63
N SER A 684 13.14 -24.66 -4.25
CA SER A 684 12.90 -23.22 -4.43
C SER A 684 11.64 -22.95 -5.26
N TYR A 685 11.46 -23.63 -6.41
CA TYR A 685 10.27 -23.44 -7.25
C TYR A 685 8.97 -23.87 -6.56
N ARG A 686 9.01 -24.94 -5.77
CA ARG A 686 7.87 -25.40 -4.97
C ARG A 686 7.45 -24.36 -3.95
N GLU A 687 8.41 -23.75 -3.26
CA GLU A 687 8.13 -22.68 -2.29
C GLU A 687 7.68 -21.38 -2.95
N PHE A 688 8.32 -20.94 -4.03
CA PHE A 688 7.90 -19.74 -4.77
C PHE A 688 6.48 -19.88 -5.30
N SER A 689 6.13 -21.05 -5.85
CA SER A 689 4.78 -21.35 -6.33
C SER A 689 3.76 -21.22 -5.19
N LYS A 690 4.09 -21.76 -4.01
CA LYS A 690 3.22 -21.70 -2.84
C LYS A 690 3.03 -20.26 -2.34
N ILE A 691 4.12 -19.49 -2.19
CA ILE A 691 4.08 -18.11 -1.69
C ILE A 691 3.32 -17.20 -2.64
N ILE A 692 3.61 -17.25 -3.95
CA ILE A 692 2.93 -16.41 -4.94
C ILE A 692 1.45 -16.82 -5.02
N SER A 693 1.14 -18.12 -5.00
CA SER A 693 -0.25 -18.59 -5.03
C SER A 693 -1.08 -18.07 -3.85
N ASP A 694 -0.56 -18.17 -2.62
CA ASP A 694 -1.26 -17.70 -1.43
C ASP A 694 -1.34 -16.17 -1.38
N TYR A 695 -0.34 -15.47 -1.91
CA TYR A 695 -0.36 -14.02 -2.07
C TYR A 695 -1.43 -13.56 -3.05
N MET A 696 -1.54 -14.21 -4.21
CA MET A 696 -2.58 -13.92 -5.20
C MET A 696 -3.98 -14.20 -4.63
N MET A 697 -4.14 -15.26 -3.83
CA MET A 697 -5.38 -15.55 -3.12
C MET A 697 -5.70 -14.48 -2.06
N TYR A 698 -4.71 -13.97 -1.34
CA TYR A 698 -4.85 -12.82 -0.43
C TYR A 698 -5.35 -11.59 -1.18
N LEU A 699 -4.74 -11.24 -2.31
CA LEU A 699 -5.16 -10.09 -3.12
C LEU A 699 -6.61 -10.23 -3.59
N LEU A 700 -6.99 -11.40 -4.10
CA LEU A 700 -8.33 -11.65 -4.62
C LEU A 700 -9.44 -11.45 -3.57
N ILE A 701 -9.20 -11.78 -2.30
CA ILE A 701 -10.23 -11.75 -1.25
C ILE A 701 -10.17 -10.49 -0.39
N LEU A 702 -8.96 -10.06 -0.02
CA LEU A 702 -8.74 -9.01 0.97
C LEU A 702 -8.29 -7.68 0.36
N GLN A 703 -7.78 -7.67 -0.87
CA GLN A 703 -7.44 -6.46 -1.62
C GLN A 703 -8.07 -6.44 -3.02
N PRO A 704 -9.41 -6.61 -3.16
CA PRO A 704 -10.05 -6.69 -4.46
C PRO A 704 -9.88 -5.43 -5.32
N GLY A 705 -9.61 -4.27 -4.71
CA GLY A 705 -9.30 -3.03 -5.45
C GLY A 705 -8.00 -3.12 -6.26
N LEU A 706 -7.03 -3.94 -5.83
CA LEU A 706 -5.81 -4.23 -6.59
C LEU A 706 -6.03 -5.26 -7.71
N MET A 707 -7.24 -5.82 -7.80
CA MET A 707 -7.63 -6.84 -8.76
C MET A 707 -8.82 -6.31 -9.59
N SER A 708 -8.67 -5.11 -10.15
CA SER A 708 -9.71 -4.29 -10.80
C SER A 708 -10.61 -5.07 -11.78
N GLU A 709 -10.06 -6.00 -12.58
CA GLU A 709 -10.84 -6.87 -13.49
C GLU A 709 -11.86 -7.77 -12.79
N VAL A 710 -11.70 -8.01 -11.48
CA VAL A 710 -12.49 -9.00 -10.74
C VAL A 710 -13.05 -8.52 -9.40
N ALA A 711 -13.12 -7.21 -9.21
CA ALA A 711 -13.73 -6.64 -8.02
C ALA A 711 -15.19 -7.14 -7.87
N GLY A 712 -15.44 -7.97 -6.86
CA GLY A 712 -16.77 -8.49 -6.52
C GLY A 712 -17.07 -9.91 -7.01
N ILE A 713 -16.75 -10.28 -8.25
CA ILE A 713 -17.07 -11.63 -8.78
C ILE A 713 -16.20 -12.70 -8.13
N GLY A 714 -14.93 -12.41 -7.87
CA GLY A 714 -14.01 -13.33 -7.19
C GLY A 714 -14.49 -13.70 -5.78
N LYS A 715 -15.10 -12.74 -5.05
CA LYS A 715 -15.70 -13.01 -3.73
C LYS A 715 -16.91 -13.95 -3.82
N ILE A 716 -17.72 -13.84 -4.88
CA ILE A 716 -18.86 -14.72 -5.13
C ILE A 716 -18.35 -16.14 -5.45
N ARG A 717 -17.38 -16.27 -6.36
CA ARG A 717 -16.78 -17.57 -6.70
C ARG A 717 -16.12 -18.24 -5.49
N PHE A 718 -15.41 -17.45 -4.67
CA PHE A 718 -14.84 -17.93 -3.41
C PHE A 718 -15.92 -18.45 -2.47
N ARG A 719 -17.02 -17.71 -2.28
CA ARG A 719 -18.15 -18.11 -1.42
C ARG A 719 -18.80 -19.40 -1.91
N ASP A 720 -19.04 -19.52 -3.22
CA ASP A 720 -19.61 -20.73 -3.81
C ASP A 720 -18.68 -21.93 -3.65
N THR A 721 -17.37 -21.73 -3.87
CA THR A 721 -16.35 -22.78 -3.69
C THR A 721 -16.22 -23.20 -2.24
N MET A 722 -16.29 -22.24 -1.31
CA MET A 722 -16.30 -22.50 0.13
C MET A 722 -17.52 -23.33 0.53
N ALA A 723 -18.71 -22.96 0.03
CA ALA A 723 -19.94 -23.69 0.31
C ALA A 723 -19.94 -25.11 -0.28
N GLU A 724 -19.30 -25.33 -1.43
CA GLU A 724 -19.11 -26.68 -1.98
C GLU A 724 -18.12 -27.49 -1.13
N ALA A 725 -16.98 -26.91 -0.77
CA ALA A 725 -15.97 -27.55 0.07
C ALA A 725 -16.54 -27.94 1.45
N ASP A 726 -17.26 -27.02 2.10
CA ASP A 726 -17.91 -27.23 3.39
C ASP A 726 -18.90 -28.41 3.33
N LYS A 727 -19.81 -28.40 2.34
CA LYS A 727 -20.74 -29.52 2.11
C LYS A 727 -20.01 -30.83 1.83
N PHE A 728 -18.91 -30.79 1.09
CA PHE A 728 -18.14 -31.98 0.74
C PHE A 728 -17.44 -32.58 1.96
N PHE A 729 -16.75 -31.76 2.76
CA PHE A 729 -16.07 -32.19 3.98
C PHE A 729 -17.04 -32.65 5.06
N HIS A 730 -18.18 -31.99 5.19
CA HIS A 730 -19.24 -32.39 6.12
C HIS A 730 -19.79 -33.78 5.78
N ARG A 731 -20.06 -34.06 4.50
CA ARG A 731 -20.53 -35.39 4.03
C ARG A 731 -19.51 -36.51 4.23
N ARG A 732 -18.23 -36.18 4.29
CA ARG A 732 -17.13 -37.13 4.47
C ARG A 732 -16.63 -37.23 5.92
N HIS A 733 -17.20 -36.44 6.83
CA HIS A 733 -16.82 -36.36 8.25
C HIS A 733 -15.36 -35.95 8.49
N ILE A 734 -14.83 -34.99 7.71
CA ILE A 734 -13.42 -34.53 7.80
C ILE A 734 -13.31 -33.09 8.33
N GLU A 735 -14.42 -32.39 8.55
CA GLU A 735 -14.45 -30.98 8.98
C GLU A 735 -13.64 -30.72 10.28
N ASP A 736 -13.72 -31.63 11.25
CA ASP A 736 -13.09 -31.45 12.58
C ASP A 736 -11.61 -31.86 12.63
N GLU A 737 -11.07 -32.47 11.56
CA GLU A 737 -9.70 -33.00 11.58
C GLU A 737 -8.62 -31.94 11.43
N ARG A 738 -9.00 -30.71 11.04
CA ARG A 738 -8.10 -29.54 10.92
C ARG A 738 -6.81 -29.86 10.17
N SER A 739 -6.91 -30.67 9.10
CA SER A 739 -5.76 -31.13 8.32
C SER A 739 -5.95 -30.86 6.83
N VAL A 740 -5.13 -29.94 6.30
CA VAL A 740 -5.11 -29.62 4.86
C VAL A 740 -4.74 -30.84 4.04
N LYS A 741 -3.75 -31.64 4.49
CA LYS A 741 -3.29 -32.83 3.77
C LYS A 741 -4.41 -33.85 3.55
N LYS A 742 -5.17 -34.18 4.61
CA LYS A 742 -6.27 -35.14 4.49
C LYS A 742 -7.39 -34.62 3.59
N ALA A 743 -7.69 -33.32 3.68
CA ALA A 743 -8.65 -32.68 2.79
C ALA A 743 -8.21 -32.79 1.32
N SER A 744 -6.94 -32.51 1.03
CA SER A 744 -6.35 -32.64 -0.30
C SER A 744 -6.43 -34.07 -0.84
N ASP A 745 -6.03 -35.07 -0.04
CA ASP A 745 -6.10 -36.48 -0.42
C ASP A 745 -7.55 -36.92 -0.74
N THR A 746 -8.52 -36.44 0.05
CA THR A 746 -9.94 -36.77 -0.14
C THR A 746 -10.52 -36.13 -1.40
N ILE A 747 -10.11 -34.90 -1.73
CA ILE A 747 -10.52 -34.22 -2.96
C ILE A 747 -9.97 -34.97 -4.17
N LEU A 748 -8.68 -35.36 -4.13
CA LEU A 748 -8.00 -36.03 -5.23
C LEU A 748 -8.52 -37.45 -5.49
N ASP A 749 -9.04 -38.15 -4.48
CA ASP A 749 -9.66 -39.48 -4.64
C ASP A 749 -10.92 -39.46 -5.53
N VAL A 750 -11.60 -38.32 -5.66
CA VAL A 750 -12.83 -38.21 -6.45
C VAL A 750 -12.55 -38.39 -7.94
N LYS A 751 -13.13 -39.44 -8.56
CA LYS A 751 -13.03 -39.69 -10.01
C LYS A 751 -13.95 -38.75 -10.79
N SER A 752 -13.40 -37.69 -11.38
CA SER A 752 -14.11 -36.78 -12.29
C SER A 752 -14.14 -37.34 -13.72
N LYS A 753 -15.06 -38.28 -13.99
CA LYS A 753 -15.28 -38.81 -15.36
C LYS A 753 -16.07 -37.85 -16.27
N ILE A 754 -16.77 -36.89 -15.67
CA ILE A 754 -17.63 -35.91 -16.36
C ILE A 754 -17.12 -34.52 -15.97
N GLU A 755 -17.18 -33.58 -16.91
CA GLU A 755 -16.84 -32.18 -16.65
C GLU A 755 -17.68 -31.62 -15.49
N PRO A 756 -17.06 -30.97 -14.49
CA PRO A 756 -17.78 -30.42 -13.35
C PRO A 756 -18.93 -29.47 -13.74
N MET A 757 -18.78 -28.72 -14.84
CA MET A 757 -19.87 -27.90 -15.41
C MET A 757 -21.13 -28.71 -15.71
N GLY A 758 -21.00 -29.93 -16.25
CA GLY A 758 -22.12 -30.82 -16.57
C GLY A 758 -22.83 -31.43 -15.35
N VAL A 759 -22.17 -31.49 -14.20
CA VAL A 759 -22.73 -32.03 -12.93
C VAL A 759 -23.38 -30.93 -12.08
N LYS A 760 -22.83 -29.72 -12.16
CA LYS A 760 -23.16 -28.59 -11.31
C LYS A 760 -24.26 -27.68 -11.87
N GLY A 761 -24.36 -27.59 -13.20
CA GLY A 761 -25.24 -26.67 -13.91
C GLY A 761 -24.93 -25.19 -13.61
N ASP A 762 -25.72 -24.27 -14.15
CA ASP A 762 -25.49 -22.81 -14.04
C ASP A 762 -25.72 -22.22 -12.63
N ARG A 763 -26.12 -23.04 -11.65
CA ARG A 763 -26.53 -22.58 -10.30
C ARG A 763 -25.38 -22.32 -9.34
N SER A 764 -24.17 -22.79 -9.62
CA SER A 764 -23.01 -22.55 -8.75
C SER A 764 -21.79 -22.24 -9.60
N LYS A 765 -20.93 -21.33 -9.13
CA LYS A 765 -19.66 -20.96 -9.79
C LYS A 765 -18.41 -21.53 -9.10
N SER A 766 -18.57 -22.53 -8.21
CA SER A 766 -17.43 -23.21 -7.58
C SER A 766 -16.44 -23.82 -8.58
N VAL A 767 -15.15 -23.84 -8.23
CA VAL A 767 -14.06 -24.41 -9.04
C VAL A 767 -13.37 -25.59 -8.38
N LEU A 768 -13.90 -26.11 -7.26
CA LEU A 768 -13.20 -27.09 -6.41
C LEU A 768 -12.77 -28.35 -7.19
N PHE A 769 -13.67 -28.92 -7.98
CA PHE A 769 -13.38 -30.13 -8.76
C PHE A 769 -12.67 -29.84 -10.09
N ASP A 770 -12.82 -28.63 -10.64
CA ASP A 770 -12.01 -28.19 -11.78
C ASP A 770 -10.53 -28.10 -11.38
N ALA A 771 -10.25 -27.54 -10.19
CA ALA A 771 -8.92 -27.50 -9.61
C ALA A 771 -8.34 -28.90 -9.33
N SER A 772 -9.18 -29.83 -8.86
CA SER A 772 -8.75 -31.22 -8.70
C SER A 772 -8.37 -31.89 -10.02
N ARG A 773 -9.05 -31.55 -11.12
CA ARG A 773 -8.73 -32.06 -12.46
C ARG A 773 -7.42 -31.48 -12.95
N LEU A 774 -7.23 -30.16 -12.82
CA LEU A 774 -5.96 -29.49 -13.14
C LEU A 774 -4.78 -30.10 -12.36
N ALA A 775 -4.93 -30.36 -11.07
CA ALA A 775 -3.88 -31.00 -10.26
C ALA A 775 -3.50 -32.40 -10.77
N LYS A 776 -4.48 -33.19 -11.22
CA LYS A 776 -4.25 -34.51 -11.82
C LYS A 776 -3.56 -34.40 -13.17
N ASP A 777 -3.99 -33.46 -14.01
CA ASP A 777 -3.38 -33.21 -15.32
C ASP A 777 -1.91 -32.77 -15.19
N LEU A 778 -1.58 -31.94 -14.19
CA LEU A 778 -0.21 -31.56 -13.86
C LEU A 778 0.63 -32.76 -13.39
N ALA A 779 0.06 -33.64 -12.56
CA ALA A 779 0.74 -34.85 -12.07
C ALA A 779 0.95 -35.90 -13.19
N ASP A 780 0.01 -36.02 -14.12
CA ASP A 780 0.15 -36.91 -15.28
C ASP A 780 1.18 -36.38 -16.27
N MET A 781 1.24 -35.06 -16.46
CA MET A 781 2.24 -34.40 -17.29
C MET A 781 3.65 -34.55 -16.72
N GLU A 782 3.84 -34.40 -15.40
CA GLU A 782 5.13 -34.65 -14.73
C GLU A 782 5.63 -36.08 -14.98
N LYS A 783 4.74 -37.08 -14.89
CA LYS A 783 5.09 -38.50 -15.11
C LYS A 783 5.39 -38.84 -16.57
N ASN A 784 4.64 -38.26 -17.51
CA ASN A 784 4.70 -38.64 -18.92
C ASN A 784 5.79 -37.88 -19.69
N CYS A 785 6.10 -36.65 -19.28
CA CYS A 785 7.00 -35.75 -20.01
C CYS A 785 8.34 -35.50 -19.31
N ASP A 786 8.55 -36.03 -18.09
CA ASP A 786 9.75 -35.81 -17.26
C ASP A 786 10.08 -34.32 -17.08
N VAL A 787 9.03 -33.49 -16.91
CA VAL A 787 9.15 -32.05 -16.66
C VAL A 787 8.73 -31.75 -15.24
N ASP A 788 9.58 -31.02 -14.51
CA ASP A 788 9.24 -30.53 -13.18
C ASP A 788 8.03 -29.58 -13.21
N LYS A 789 6.92 -30.04 -12.62
CA LYS A 789 5.69 -29.25 -12.52
C LYS A 789 5.88 -27.96 -11.74
N TRP A 790 6.78 -27.92 -10.76
CA TRP A 790 7.01 -26.72 -9.92
C TRP A 790 7.72 -25.62 -10.69
N LYS A 791 8.61 -25.99 -11.60
CA LYS A 791 9.23 -25.04 -12.55
C LYS A 791 8.19 -24.39 -13.45
N ILE A 792 7.16 -25.14 -13.88
CA ILE A 792 6.06 -24.59 -14.68
C ILE A 792 5.14 -23.71 -13.81
N LEU A 793 4.70 -24.23 -12.66
CA LEU A 793 3.81 -23.52 -11.75
C LEU A 793 4.39 -22.17 -11.32
N SER A 794 5.65 -22.12 -10.91
CA SER A 794 6.31 -20.88 -10.50
C SER A 794 6.31 -19.83 -11.61
N LYS A 795 6.57 -20.21 -12.87
CA LYS A 795 6.52 -19.30 -14.03
C LYS A 795 5.10 -18.83 -14.35
N VAL A 796 4.12 -19.73 -14.33
CA VAL A 796 2.71 -19.38 -14.53
C VAL A 796 2.23 -18.41 -13.46
N TRP A 797 2.60 -18.63 -12.19
CA TRP A 797 2.27 -17.73 -11.09
C TRP A 797 2.88 -16.35 -11.22
N VAL A 798 4.14 -16.24 -11.67
CA VAL A 798 4.76 -14.94 -11.98
C VAL A 798 3.99 -14.24 -13.09
N GLU A 799 3.56 -14.95 -14.13
CA GLU A 799 2.77 -14.39 -15.22
C GLU A 799 1.38 -13.93 -14.77
N LEU A 800 0.68 -14.71 -13.94
CA LEU A 800 -0.57 -14.30 -13.31
C LEU A 800 -0.39 -13.04 -12.45
N LEU A 801 0.71 -12.95 -11.69
CA LEU A 801 1.04 -11.76 -10.89
C LEU A 801 1.32 -10.53 -11.76
N CYS A 802 2.03 -10.72 -12.88
CA CYS A 802 2.29 -9.65 -13.86
C CYS A 802 0.98 -9.16 -14.50
N HIS A 803 0.09 -10.09 -14.87
CA HIS A 803 -1.24 -9.75 -15.39
C HIS A 803 -2.03 -8.90 -14.40
N ALA A 804 -2.06 -9.28 -13.11
CA ALA A 804 -2.70 -8.47 -12.07
C ALA A 804 -2.07 -7.08 -11.95
N ALA A 805 -0.74 -6.99 -11.96
CA ALA A 805 -0.03 -5.71 -11.83
C ALA A 805 -0.32 -4.76 -13.00
N CYS A 806 -0.46 -5.27 -14.23
CA CYS A 806 -0.80 -4.41 -15.38
C CYS A 806 -2.27 -3.98 -15.42
N HIS A 807 -3.19 -4.81 -14.93
CA HIS A 807 -4.64 -4.54 -15.01
C HIS A 807 -5.22 -3.99 -13.71
N CYS A 808 -4.40 -3.80 -12.69
CA CYS A 808 -4.76 -3.02 -11.52
C CYS A 808 -4.86 -1.54 -11.91
N ASP A 809 -5.88 -0.85 -11.41
CA ASP A 809 -5.99 0.59 -11.63
C ASP A 809 -4.78 1.30 -11.00
N SER A 810 -4.21 2.27 -11.72
CA SER A 810 -3.04 3.00 -11.26
C SER A 810 -3.33 3.79 -9.98
N THR A 811 -4.57 4.24 -9.80
CA THR A 811 -5.00 4.88 -8.54
C THR A 811 -5.00 3.89 -7.37
N ALA A 812 -5.40 2.63 -7.58
CA ALA A 812 -5.40 1.59 -6.55
C ALA A 812 -3.97 1.19 -6.14
N HIS A 813 -3.04 1.09 -7.10
CA HIS A 813 -1.61 0.88 -6.82
C HIS A 813 -1.07 1.95 -5.87
N VAL A 814 -1.41 3.20 -6.17
CA VAL A 814 -0.96 4.38 -5.45
C VAL A 814 -1.66 4.50 -4.09
N GLU A 815 -2.95 4.20 -3.99
CA GLU A 815 -3.66 4.19 -2.72
C GLU A 815 -3.04 3.17 -1.76
N GLN A 816 -2.61 2.01 -2.27
CA GLN A 816 -1.95 0.98 -1.47
C GLN A 816 -0.60 1.44 -0.90
N LEU A 817 0.03 2.46 -1.49
CA LEU A 817 1.23 3.06 -0.93
C LEU A 817 0.97 3.64 0.46
N SER A 818 -0.22 4.20 0.70
CA SER A 818 -0.62 4.70 2.02
C SER A 818 -0.73 3.62 3.10
N ARG A 819 -0.86 2.35 2.69
CA ARG A 819 -1.11 1.19 3.54
C ARG A 819 0.09 0.24 3.68
N GLY A 820 1.26 0.66 3.20
CA GLY A 820 2.55 -0.05 3.38
C GLY A 820 3.07 -0.79 2.15
N ALA A 821 2.44 -0.57 0.99
CA ALA A 821 2.64 -1.28 -0.28
C ALA A 821 2.64 -2.81 -0.19
N GLU A 822 2.45 -3.42 -1.34
CA GLU A 822 2.45 -4.87 -1.51
C GLU A 822 3.40 -5.22 -2.65
N LEU A 823 3.77 -6.50 -2.76
CA LEU A 823 4.66 -7.00 -3.82
C LEU A 823 4.20 -6.60 -5.23
N ILE A 824 2.88 -6.52 -5.45
CA ILE A 824 2.31 -6.16 -6.75
C ILE A 824 2.74 -4.75 -7.21
N ASN A 825 2.97 -3.82 -6.30
CA ASN A 825 3.43 -2.46 -6.62
C ASN A 825 4.88 -2.46 -7.12
N PHE A 826 5.71 -3.37 -6.58
CA PHE A 826 7.09 -3.56 -7.03
C PHE A 826 7.12 -4.24 -8.39
N VAL A 827 6.27 -5.25 -8.61
CA VAL A 827 6.14 -5.91 -9.92
C VAL A 827 5.63 -4.93 -10.97
N TRP A 828 4.67 -4.07 -10.64
CA TRP A 828 4.13 -3.05 -11.54
C TRP A 828 5.22 -2.09 -12.06
N LEU A 829 6.02 -1.49 -11.16
CA LEU A 829 7.13 -0.63 -11.59
C LEU A 829 8.24 -1.42 -12.30
N LEU A 830 8.56 -2.64 -11.84
CA LEU A 830 9.54 -3.49 -12.52
C LEU A 830 9.14 -3.79 -13.97
N MET A 831 7.85 -4.04 -14.21
CA MET A 831 7.30 -4.20 -15.56
C MET A 831 7.41 -2.92 -16.38
N ALA A 832 7.16 -1.76 -15.78
CA ALA A 832 7.36 -0.46 -16.43
C ALA A 832 8.83 -0.26 -16.85
N HIS A 833 9.77 -0.58 -15.97
CA HIS A 833 11.21 -0.48 -16.27
C HIS A 833 11.66 -1.43 -17.39
N PHE A 834 11.12 -2.64 -17.43
CA PHE A 834 11.38 -3.59 -18.52
C PHE A 834 10.56 -3.32 -19.78
N GLY A 835 9.77 -2.24 -19.81
CA GLY A 835 8.99 -1.86 -20.96
C GLY A 835 7.87 -2.83 -21.30
N LEU A 836 7.36 -3.57 -20.31
CA LEU A 836 6.31 -4.60 -20.42
C LEU A 836 4.95 -4.05 -19.95
N THR A 837 4.61 -2.81 -20.29
CA THR A 837 3.30 -2.22 -19.97
C THR A 837 2.55 -1.80 -21.23
N ASP A 838 1.23 -1.71 -21.13
CA ASP A 838 0.32 -1.32 -22.20
C ASP A 838 0.28 0.20 -22.45
N GLN A 839 0.82 0.99 -21.52
CA GLN A 839 0.87 2.45 -21.54
C GLN A 839 1.96 3.03 -22.48
N PHE A 840 2.75 2.18 -23.14
CA PHE A 840 3.66 2.56 -24.24
C PHE A 840 2.91 2.51 -25.58
N GLN A 841 2.04 3.50 -25.83
CA GLN A 841 1.30 3.63 -27.09
C GLN A 841 1.49 5.01 -27.71
N ILE A 842 2.72 5.31 -28.14
CA ILE A 842 2.88 6.19 -29.28
C ILE A 842 3.13 5.27 -30.46
N ASN A 843 2.37 5.43 -31.56
CA ASN A 843 2.60 4.66 -32.76
C ASN A 843 4.08 4.76 -33.19
N LYS A 844 4.58 3.78 -33.94
CA LYS A 844 5.62 4.03 -34.95
C LYS A 844 5.14 5.23 -35.77
N GLY A 845 5.59 6.42 -35.37
CA GLY A 845 4.86 7.66 -35.63
C GLY A 845 5.75 8.87 -35.76
N ASP A 846 7.07 8.70 -35.63
CA ASP A 846 8.02 9.49 -36.40
C ASP A 846 8.16 8.87 -37.80
N ALA A 847 7.03 8.56 -38.43
CA ALA A 847 7.06 8.42 -39.88
C ALA A 847 7.35 9.83 -40.42
N ARG A 848 8.50 10.03 -41.04
CA ARG A 848 8.80 11.29 -41.73
C ARG A 848 7.77 11.46 -42.82
N ALA A 849 6.85 12.42 -42.62
CA ALA A 849 6.02 12.91 -43.68
C ALA A 849 6.94 13.54 -44.74
N LYS A 850 6.86 13.09 -45.98
CA LYS A 850 7.56 13.70 -47.12
C LYS A 850 6.52 14.22 -48.09
N LEU A 851 6.66 15.48 -48.48
CA LEU A 851 5.86 16.11 -49.52
C LEU A 851 6.40 15.74 -50.89
N ILE A 852 5.69 14.89 -51.62
CA ILE A 852 5.99 14.57 -53.02
C ILE A 852 5.09 15.41 -53.93
N ILE A 853 5.67 16.02 -54.95
CA ILE A 853 4.92 16.70 -56.00
C ILE A 853 4.33 15.63 -56.92
N GLY A 854 3.00 15.58 -57.02
CA GLY A 854 2.32 14.68 -57.96
C GLY A 854 2.71 15.02 -59.39
N LYS A 855 2.94 14.00 -60.21
CA LYS A 855 3.14 14.20 -61.66
C LYS A 855 1.86 14.66 -62.32
#